data_AF-A0AAV4BBD5-F1
#
_entry.id   AF-A0AAV4BBD5-F1
#
_cell.length_a   1.000
_cell.length_b   1.000
_cell.length_c   1.000
_cell.angle_alpha   90.00
_cell.angle_beta   90.00
_cell.angle_gamma   90.00
#
_symmetry.space_group_name_H-M   'P 1'
#
loop_
_entity.id
_entity.type
_entity.pdbx_description
1 polymer ?
#
loop_
_entity_poly.entity_id
_entity_poly.type
_entity_poly.pdbx_seq_one_letter_code
_entity_poly.pdbx_strand_id
1 'polypeptide(L)'
;VKFDISHRPGVAQALRFGHGQSSEKDDEEVTMKSGPPKEWELDVRALISSRRWLQNYGLKKNRLQLNQILPAIGFKLSDDFDETLKRPISSRYGGGLFRQMLHPDGRTFNISCGKDKLLQLEKRMLQAMYLFRRRLEWLTTESRRTFGVIEERSVTIVLDIRNMSPQQFDQYRTALERVLREQVSQLAKFNLVRATEELELYRPECAPVSHDTIQNAIQWLWSLDRLAPVSATAAAEGILRALSDQHNEAVYLFTEGTSVDSGKEILMDKVAGSKFKIPVHVVSFNCDCSNTVKFLKQFAKASRGKFHAYAVVMELDAYEASPSSDSLASRANIMLKRKTFGGVPAGAGVREDVILIFEEVEEARNNLAQLRMLIERAPEPKRAPSGVEIEPGRPVSLKDEQYMSSREWLQIYGLDARKLGLYDVLGGVAFKHFDGVIDVMQPPHTDSQTDAIVNQKLINARYCERFPVVKWRDGRVVHVQVTPEVHRTYEERVQVALNKIQQRIDWLNQGSRALFGTVVEDMIYILIDTSASMQPSLGFVKQKLFVLMQEQLRHKKKFNLVTFNSKALGWKDRLVEVSERSLQSAWSWVQNLSCWGTTNTYGAIQLAMADPQVQAIYLLTDGRPDQPPKSIIAQVQMQKHIPIHTISFNCNDSDANYFLYGLAEATGGRYHYFSEAGPPVDQPDSWELDILIKNLSEYRQDIGMIWTVKHDIL
;
A
#
# COMPACT_ATOMS: atom_id res chain seq x y z
N VAL A 1 29.29 17.85 -36.36
CA VAL A 1 30.51 18.22 -35.61
C VAL A 1 30.63 17.29 -34.42
N LYS A 2 31.74 16.55 -34.28
CA LYS A 2 31.98 15.67 -33.11
C LYS A 2 32.08 16.55 -31.86
N PHE A 3 31.46 16.15 -30.75
CA PHE A 3 31.80 16.72 -29.45
C PHE A 3 32.22 15.63 -28.48
N ASP A 4 33.43 15.86 -28.00
CA ASP A 4 34.24 15.08 -27.09
C ASP A 4 34.04 15.61 -25.67
N ILE A 5 34.12 14.70 -24.71
CA ILE A 5 33.90 14.96 -23.29
C ILE A 5 35.27 15.29 -22.69
N SER A 6 35.48 16.53 -22.26
CA SER A 6 36.54 16.82 -21.29
C SER A 6 36.13 17.92 -20.31
N HIS A 7 36.13 17.55 -19.03
CA HIS A 7 36.17 18.47 -17.91
C HIS A 7 37.49 19.23 -17.88
N ARG A 8 37.47 20.51 -17.50
CA ARG A 8 38.19 21.04 -16.32
C ARG A 8 37.79 22.48 -15.95
N PRO A 9 38.05 22.91 -14.69
CA PRO A 9 37.29 23.94 -13.97
C PRO A 9 37.93 25.33 -14.02
N GLY A 10 37.15 26.37 -13.68
CA GLY A 10 37.63 27.73 -13.48
C GLY A 10 36.95 28.41 -12.28
N VAL A 11 37.76 28.74 -11.27
CA VAL A 11 37.44 29.49 -10.05
C VAL A 11 38.04 30.90 -10.17
N ALA A 12 37.34 31.87 -9.56
CA ALA A 12 37.76 33.24 -9.17
C ALA A 12 37.96 34.26 -10.33
N GLN A 13 37.61 35.54 -10.18
CA GLN A 13 37.85 36.39 -9.00
C GLN A 13 37.04 37.72 -9.02
N ALA A 14 36.53 38.07 -7.83
CA ALA A 14 36.37 39.38 -7.18
C ALA A 14 35.87 40.64 -7.93
N LEU A 15 34.97 41.38 -7.27
CA LEU A 15 35.14 42.82 -6.99
C LEU A 15 34.27 43.30 -5.79
N ARG A 16 34.99 43.51 -4.67
CA ARG A 16 34.90 44.56 -3.61
C ARG A 16 33.56 44.98 -2.97
N PHE A 17 33.57 44.86 -1.64
CA PHE A 17 32.74 45.54 -0.64
C PHE A 17 33.14 47.02 -0.43
N GLY A 18 32.15 47.87 -0.16
CA GLY A 18 32.28 49.18 0.47
C GLY A 18 31.36 49.28 1.69
N HIS A 19 31.90 49.74 2.82
CA HIS A 19 31.20 49.99 4.08
C HIS A 19 30.37 51.29 4.04
N GLY A 20 29.21 51.28 4.73
CA GLY A 20 28.43 52.47 5.08
C GLY A 20 27.42 52.12 6.20
N GLN A 21 27.41 52.93 7.26
CA GLN A 21 26.79 52.68 8.58
C GLN A 21 25.27 52.94 8.67
N SER A 22 24.65 52.22 9.62
CA SER A 22 23.57 52.60 10.57
C SER A 22 22.30 53.34 10.08
N SER A 23 21.13 52.71 10.29
CA SER A 23 20.05 53.27 11.11
C SER A 23 19.00 52.19 11.44
N GLU A 24 18.60 52.12 12.71
CA GLU A 24 17.45 51.36 13.21
C GLU A 24 16.15 51.96 12.65
N LYS A 25 15.21 51.10 12.25
CA LYS A 25 13.76 51.32 12.38
C LYS A 25 12.99 50.02 12.19
N ASP A 26 11.98 49.90 13.02
CA ASP A 26 10.98 48.82 13.16
C ASP A 26 10.42 48.33 11.83
N ASP A 27 10.19 47.03 11.70
CA ASP A 27 9.14 46.51 10.82
C ASP A 27 8.65 45.12 11.25
N GLU A 28 7.33 44.98 11.15
CA GLU A 28 6.44 43.95 11.68
C GLU A 28 6.76 42.53 11.20
N GLU A 29 6.76 41.59 12.14
CA GLU A 29 6.94 40.16 11.89
C GLU A 29 5.67 39.58 11.23
N VAL A 30 5.59 39.65 9.90
CA VAL A 30 4.60 38.91 9.11
C VAL A 30 4.95 37.42 9.18
N THR A 31 4.31 36.72 10.11
CA THR A 31 4.31 35.27 10.20
C THR A 31 3.73 34.65 8.93
N MET A 32 4.60 34.23 8.01
CA MET A 32 4.22 33.38 6.88
C MET A 32 3.75 32.03 7.42
N LYS A 33 2.44 31.80 7.33
CA LYS A 33 1.77 30.53 7.61
C LYS A 33 2.51 29.39 6.90
N SER A 34 3.00 28.42 7.67
CA SER A 34 3.45 27.14 7.14
C SER A 34 2.28 26.47 6.40
N GLY A 35 2.47 26.20 5.11
CA GLY A 35 1.53 25.40 4.33
C GLY A 35 1.47 23.97 4.87
N PRO A 36 0.33 23.27 4.71
CA PRO A 36 0.17 21.92 5.25
C PRO A 36 1.10 20.92 4.52
N PRO A 37 1.49 19.82 5.18
CA PRO A 37 2.36 18.80 4.58
C PRO A 37 1.72 18.16 3.35
N LYS A 38 2.47 18.05 2.25
CA LYS A 38 2.06 17.36 1.02
C LYS A 38 2.20 15.84 1.16
N GLU A 39 1.16 15.18 1.64
CA GLU A 39 0.87 13.77 1.38
C GLU A 39 -0.63 13.65 1.08
N TRP A 40 -1.01 13.48 -0.19
CA TRP A 40 -2.41 13.20 -0.54
C TRP A 40 -2.64 11.68 -0.44
N GLU A 41 -2.73 11.15 0.78
CA GLU A 41 -3.45 9.89 0.99
C GLU A 41 -4.96 10.15 0.82
N LEU A 42 -5.65 9.31 0.03
CA LEU A 42 -7.11 9.33 -0.01
C LEU A 42 -7.64 9.00 1.39
N ASP A 43 -8.33 9.95 2.02
CA ASP A 43 -8.68 9.88 3.44
C ASP A 43 -9.77 8.82 3.72
N VAL A 44 -9.31 7.60 4.01
CA VAL A 44 -10.13 6.50 4.51
C VAL A 44 -10.43 6.67 6.01
N ARG A 45 -9.73 7.56 6.72
CA ARG A 45 -9.79 7.72 8.17
C ARG A 45 -10.73 8.84 8.63
N ALA A 46 -11.29 9.60 7.70
CA ALA A 46 -12.27 10.63 7.99
C ALA A 46 -13.41 10.11 8.89
N LEU A 47 -13.63 10.81 10.01
CA LEU A 47 -14.74 10.64 10.95
C LEU A 47 -16.06 11.16 10.36
N ILE A 48 -16.49 10.53 9.26
CA ILE A 48 -17.74 10.83 8.56
C ILE A 48 -18.53 9.54 8.33
N SER A 49 -19.85 9.65 8.16
CA SER A 49 -20.69 8.50 7.83
C SER A 49 -20.26 7.81 6.54
N SER A 50 -20.49 6.51 6.47
CA SER A 50 -20.19 5.72 5.26
C SER A 50 -21.01 6.22 4.07
N ARG A 51 -22.24 6.68 4.31
CA ARG A 51 -23.07 7.33 3.28
C ARG A 51 -22.41 8.58 2.71
N ARG A 52 -21.89 9.48 3.56
CA ARG A 52 -21.19 10.70 3.12
C ARG A 52 -19.86 10.37 2.45
N TRP A 53 -19.15 9.35 2.95
CA TRP A 53 -17.91 8.88 2.36
C TRP A 53 -18.13 8.30 0.95
N LEU A 54 -19.18 7.50 0.74
CA LEU A 54 -19.55 6.96 -0.57
C LEU A 54 -20.01 8.05 -1.56
N GLN A 55 -20.53 9.19 -1.10
CA GLN A 55 -20.78 10.33 -1.99
C GLN A 55 -19.50 10.89 -2.62
N ASN A 56 -18.37 10.78 -1.92
CA ASN A 56 -17.07 11.26 -2.37
C ASN A 56 -16.28 10.19 -3.13
N TYR A 57 -16.38 8.92 -2.72
CA TYR A 57 -15.52 7.83 -3.20
C TYR A 57 -16.26 6.63 -3.80
N GLY A 58 -17.59 6.60 -3.74
CA GLY A 58 -18.41 5.49 -4.24
C GLY A 58 -18.38 5.33 -5.76
N LEU A 59 -18.90 4.21 -6.25
CA LEU A 59 -18.96 3.83 -7.65
C LEU A 59 -19.68 4.89 -8.48
N LYS A 60 -20.79 5.42 -7.97
CA LYS A 60 -21.60 6.45 -8.66
C LYS A 60 -20.79 7.71 -8.95
N LYS A 61 -19.99 8.17 -7.98
CA LYS A 61 -19.16 9.38 -8.12
C LYS A 61 -18.02 9.14 -9.11
N ASN A 62 -17.42 7.95 -9.06
CA ASN A 62 -16.32 7.56 -9.93
C ASN A 62 -16.75 7.11 -11.33
N ARG A 63 -18.06 7.16 -11.65
CA ARG A 63 -18.61 6.69 -12.94
C ARG A 63 -18.29 5.22 -13.21
N LEU A 64 -18.35 4.40 -12.16
CA LEU A 64 -18.04 2.96 -12.19
C LEU A 64 -19.29 2.09 -11.97
N GLN A 65 -20.48 2.69 -11.92
CA GLN A 65 -21.71 1.89 -11.98
C GLN A 65 -21.98 1.41 -13.39
N LEU A 66 -22.56 0.22 -13.53
CA LEU A 66 -22.81 -0.40 -14.83
C LEU A 66 -23.64 0.49 -15.77
N ASN A 67 -24.67 1.16 -15.24
CA ASN A 67 -25.50 2.12 -15.97
C ASN A 67 -24.72 3.33 -16.52
N GLN A 68 -23.59 3.69 -15.92
CA GLN A 68 -22.69 4.77 -16.36
C GLN A 68 -21.58 4.25 -17.27
N ILE A 69 -21.14 3.01 -17.05
CA ILE A 69 -20.14 2.33 -17.87
C ILE A 69 -20.71 1.99 -19.24
N LEU A 70 -21.92 1.39 -19.30
CA LEU A 70 -22.54 0.89 -20.53
C LEU A 70 -22.66 1.94 -21.65
N PRO A 71 -23.17 3.17 -21.40
CA PRO A 71 -23.21 4.22 -22.41
C PRO A 71 -21.83 4.74 -22.81
N ALA A 72 -20.80 4.56 -21.96
CA ALA A 72 -19.43 4.98 -22.25
C ALA A 72 -18.67 3.96 -23.11
N ILE A 73 -19.06 2.68 -23.06
CA ILE A 73 -18.41 1.58 -23.80
C ILE A 73 -19.22 1.11 -25.02
N GLY A 74 -20.45 1.58 -25.18
CA GLY A 74 -21.36 1.09 -26.20
C GLY A 74 -22.60 1.96 -26.40
N PHE A 75 -23.48 1.49 -27.27
CA PHE A 75 -24.76 2.13 -27.58
C PHE A 75 -25.91 1.14 -27.39
N LYS A 76 -27.09 1.66 -27.01
CA LYS A 76 -28.30 0.86 -26.79
C LYS A 76 -28.80 0.33 -28.13
N LEU A 77 -29.24 -0.94 -28.18
CA LEU A 77 -30.05 -1.44 -29.28
C LEU A 77 -31.46 -0.84 -29.11
N SER A 78 -31.85 0.14 -29.92
CA SER A 78 -33.23 0.64 -29.96
C SER A 78 -33.97 0.07 -31.16
N ASP A 79 -35.19 -0.39 -30.90
CA ASP A 79 -36.25 -0.54 -31.88
C ASP A 79 -37.27 0.57 -31.59
N ASP A 80 -36.87 1.83 -31.77
CA ASP A 80 -37.74 2.99 -31.53
C ASP A 80 -38.12 3.65 -32.87
N PHE A 81 -39.32 4.24 -32.90
CA PHE A 81 -39.84 4.99 -34.05
C PHE A 81 -39.22 6.38 -34.05
N ASP A 82 -38.52 6.72 -35.13
CA ASP A 82 -37.90 8.04 -35.27
C ASP A 82 -38.95 9.02 -35.81
N GLU A 83 -39.33 10.02 -35.01
CA GLU A 83 -40.39 10.99 -35.36
C GLU A 83 -40.00 11.87 -36.56
N THR A 84 -38.71 12.14 -36.75
CA THR A 84 -38.16 12.88 -37.89
C THR A 84 -38.24 12.08 -39.18
N LEU A 85 -37.96 10.78 -39.12
CA LEU A 85 -37.96 9.88 -40.27
C LEU A 85 -39.30 9.18 -40.48
N LYS A 86 -40.28 9.37 -39.58
CA LYS A 86 -41.63 8.78 -39.57
C LYS A 86 -41.64 7.28 -39.90
N ARG A 87 -40.64 6.54 -39.44
CA ARG A 87 -40.52 5.09 -39.66
C ARG A 87 -39.88 4.41 -38.46
N PRO A 88 -40.24 3.14 -38.17
CA PRO A 88 -39.54 2.35 -37.17
C PRO A 88 -38.12 2.08 -37.65
N ILE A 89 -37.12 2.50 -36.88
CA ILE A 89 -35.71 2.23 -37.19
C ILE A 89 -35.23 1.18 -36.22
N SER A 90 -35.29 -0.08 -36.63
CA SER A 90 -34.53 -1.14 -35.97
C SER A 90 -33.06 -0.94 -36.33
N SER A 91 -32.18 -0.70 -35.34
CA SER A 91 -30.73 -0.72 -35.56
C SER A 91 -30.25 -2.13 -35.93
N ARG A 92 -30.47 -2.55 -37.18
CA ARG A 92 -29.93 -3.81 -37.74
C ARG A 92 -28.48 -3.67 -38.22
N TYR A 93 -27.79 -2.60 -37.86
CA TYR A 93 -26.37 -2.47 -38.13
C TYR A 93 -25.59 -3.44 -37.24
N GLY A 94 -25.35 -4.64 -37.79
CA GLY A 94 -24.34 -5.54 -37.27
C GLY A 94 -24.83 -6.66 -36.38
N GLY A 95 -25.79 -7.46 -36.85
CA GLY A 95 -25.96 -8.82 -36.31
C GLY A 95 -24.61 -9.54 -36.35
N GLY A 96 -24.05 -9.85 -35.16
CA GLY A 96 -22.74 -10.49 -35.01
C GLY A 96 -21.51 -9.59 -35.12
N LEU A 97 -21.65 -8.28 -35.42
CA LEU A 97 -20.51 -7.35 -35.56
C LEU A 97 -20.10 -6.67 -34.25
N PHE A 98 -21.06 -6.44 -33.35
CA PHE A 98 -20.83 -5.84 -32.03
C PHE A 98 -21.26 -6.80 -30.94
N ARG A 99 -20.59 -6.71 -29.79
CA ARG A 99 -20.89 -7.59 -28.65
C ARG A 99 -22.03 -7.05 -27.84
N GLN A 100 -22.93 -7.94 -27.47
CA GLN A 100 -24.12 -7.58 -26.74
C GLN A 100 -23.94 -7.85 -25.25
N MET A 101 -24.31 -6.87 -24.42
CA MET A 101 -24.57 -7.08 -23.00
C MET A 101 -26.03 -6.88 -22.69
N LEU A 102 -26.59 -7.82 -21.93
CA LEU A 102 -27.93 -7.71 -21.36
C LEU A 102 -27.81 -6.99 -20.02
N HIS A 103 -28.45 -5.82 -19.92
CA HIS A 103 -28.63 -5.13 -18.65
C HIS A 103 -29.67 -5.90 -17.80
N PRO A 104 -29.58 -5.87 -16.45
CA PRO A 104 -30.61 -6.43 -15.58
C PRO A 104 -32.04 -5.95 -15.89
N ASP A 105 -32.19 -4.73 -16.42
CA ASP A 105 -33.49 -4.16 -16.86
C ASP A 105 -33.99 -4.70 -18.22
N GLY A 106 -33.38 -5.77 -18.75
CA GLY A 106 -33.78 -6.41 -20.01
C GLY A 106 -33.34 -5.67 -21.29
N ARG A 107 -32.56 -4.59 -21.18
CA ARG A 107 -32.07 -3.80 -22.33
C ARG A 107 -30.74 -4.34 -22.84
N THR A 108 -30.60 -4.48 -24.16
CA THR A 108 -29.36 -4.95 -24.80
C THR A 108 -28.51 -3.79 -25.30
N PHE A 109 -27.21 -3.80 -24.99
CA PHE A 109 -26.23 -2.80 -25.43
C PHE A 109 -25.16 -3.42 -26.33
N ASN A 110 -24.87 -2.77 -27.46
CA ASN A 110 -23.75 -3.11 -28.34
C ASN A 110 -22.49 -2.40 -27.88
N ILE A 111 -21.44 -3.16 -27.58
CA ILE A 111 -20.13 -2.64 -27.17
C ILE A 111 -19.30 -2.32 -28.40
N SER A 112 -18.79 -1.09 -28.46
CA SER A 112 -17.98 -0.56 -29.55
C SER A 112 -16.54 -0.21 -29.13
N CYS A 113 -16.18 -0.38 -27.85
CA CYS A 113 -14.86 -0.02 -27.33
C CYS A 113 -13.80 -1.12 -27.52
N GLY A 114 -12.54 -0.72 -27.75
CA GLY A 114 -11.39 -1.63 -27.78
C GLY A 114 -11.03 -2.22 -26.41
N LYS A 115 -10.28 -3.34 -26.41
CA LYS A 115 -9.86 -4.09 -25.22
C LYS A 115 -9.11 -3.22 -24.19
N ASP A 116 -8.36 -2.22 -24.64
CA ASP A 116 -7.62 -1.29 -23.78
C ASP A 116 -8.51 -0.44 -22.88
N LYS A 117 -9.66 0.04 -23.40
CA LYS A 117 -10.63 0.81 -22.61
C LYS A 117 -11.30 -0.08 -21.55
N LEU A 118 -11.56 -1.34 -21.86
CA LEU A 118 -12.08 -2.31 -20.90
C LEU A 118 -11.06 -2.61 -19.79
N LEU A 119 -9.78 -2.79 -20.14
CA LEU A 119 -8.69 -2.99 -19.18
C LEU A 119 -8.47 -1.76 -18.29
N GLN A 120 -8.65 -0.54 -18.82
CA GLN A 120 -8.60 0.68 -18.01
C GLN A 120 -9.74 0.75 -17.00
N LEU A 121 -10.96 0.38 -17.40
CA LEU A 121 -12.11 0.29 -16.50
C LEU A 121 -11.92 -0.78 -15.44
N GLU A 122 -11.36 -1.94 -15.80
CA GLU A 122 -10.99 -2.99 -14.85
C GLU A 122 -10.01 -2.47 -13.79
N LYS A 123 -8.94 -1.79 -14.20
CA LYS A 123 -7.95 -1.22 -13.25
C LYS A 123 -8.59 -0.21 -12.29
N ARG A 124 -9.45 0.69 -12.80
CA ARG A 124 -10.17 1.67 -11.97
C ARG A 124 -11.14 0.99 -11.00
N MET A 125 -11.81 -0.08 -11.43
CA MET A 125 -12.69 -0.88 -10.58
C MET A 125 -11.90 -1.55 -9.44
N LEU A 126 -10.74 -2.16 -9.75
CA LEU A 126 -9.87 -2.77 -8.74
C LEU A 126 -9.35 -1.76 -7.71
N GLN A 127 -9.01 -0.55 -8.15
CA GLN A 127 -8.62 0.54 -7.24
C GLN A 127 -9.77 0.96 -6.31
N ALA A 128 -10.99 1.09 -6.84
CA ALA A 128 -12.17 1.41 -6.03
C ALA A 128 -12.46 0.31 -5.00
N MET A 129 -12.40 -0.97 -5.41
CA MET A 129 -12.56 -2.12 -4.51
C MET A 129 -11.51 -2.13 -3.39
N TYR A 130 -10.26 -1.79 -3.71
CA TYR A 130 -9.21 -1.69 -2.72
C TYR A 130 -9.50 -0.59 -1.68
N LEU A 131 -9.95 0.59 -2.12
CA LEU A 131 -10.34 1.68 -1.23
C LEU A 131 -11.52 1.28 -0.31
N PHE A 132 -12.54 0.63 -0.86
CA PHE A 132 -13.69 0.17 -0.07
C PHE A 132 -13.29 -0.88 0.97
N ARG A 133 -12.39 -1.81 0.63
CA ARG A 133 -11.85 -2.78 1.59
C ARG A 133 -11.08 -2.10 2.72
N ARG A 134 -10.23 -1.11 2.41
CA ARG A 134 -9.54 -0.32 3.45
C ARG A 134 -10.51 0.41 4.35
N ARG A 135 -11.59 0.97 3.80
CA ARG A 135 -12.64 1.64 4.59
C ARG A 135 -13.40 0.66 5.48
N LEU A 136 -13.71 -0.52 4.97
CA LEU A 136 -14.34 -1.59 5.73
C LEU A 136 -13.45 -2.06 6.89
N GLU A 137 -12.16 -2.27 6.63
CA GLU A 137 -11.16 -2.59 7.66
C GLU A 137 -11.08 -1.49 8.73
N TRP A 138 -11.03 -0.23 8.33
CA TRP A 138 -11.01 0.91 9.25
C TRP A 138 -12.26 0.98 10.15
N LEU A 139 -13.46 0.71 9.61
CA LEU A 139 -14.72 0.68 10.36
C LEU A 139 -14.78 -0.47 11.38
N THR A 140 -14.06 -1.56 11.14
CA THR A 140 -14.12 -2.81 11.92
C THR A 140 -12.93 -3.01 12.87
N THR A 141 -12.07 -2.02 13.02
CA THR A 141 -10.86 -2.06 13.87
C THR A 141 -10.97 -1.15 15.10
N GLU A 142 -10.15 -1.42 16.12
CA GLU A 142 -9.98 -0.66 17.39
C GLU A 142 -11.27 -0.01 17.97
N SER A 143 -11.24 1.27 18.34
CA SER A 143 -12.38 1.96 18.98
C SER A 143 -13.64 2.04 18.10
N ARG A 144 -13.52 2.03 16.76
CA ARG A 144 -14.70 2.05 15.87
C ARG A 144 -15.45 0.72 15.92
N ARG A 145 -14.75 -0.37 16.20
CA ARG A 145 -15.36 -1.68 16.39
C ARG A 145 -16.22 -1.71 17.65
N THR A 146 -15.73 -1.13 18.75
CA THR A 146 -16.39 -1.17 20.06
C THR A 146 -17.45 -0.10 20.23
N PHE A 147 -17.22 1.11 19.73
CA PHE A 147 -18.05 2.29 19.99
C PHE A 147 -18.79 2.83 18.76
N GLY A 148 -18.38 2.40 17.56
CA GLY A 148 -18.82 3.04 16.32
C GLY A 148 -18.01 4.29 15.99
N VAL A 149 -18.40 4.99 14.93
CA VAL A 149 -17.74 6.24 14.49
C VAL A 149 -18.46 7.43 15.10
N ILE A 150 -17.72 8.31 15.77
CA ILE A 150 -18.22 9.61 16.22
C ILE A 150 -18.09 10.61 15.07
N GLU A 151 -19.20 11.20 14.63
CA GLU A 151 -19.23 12.09 13.45
C GLU A 151 -19.32 13.56 13.82
N GLU A 152 -19.76 13.83 15.04
CA GLU A 152 -19.99 15.16 15.59
C GLU A 152 -18.69 15.75 16.15
N ARG A 153 -18.55 17.07 16.10
CA ARG A 153 -17.35 17.79 16.58
C ARG A 153 -17.40 18.12 18.07
N SER A 154 -18.57 18.03 18.69
CA SER A 154 -18.78 18.33 20.11
C SER A 154 -19.78 17.36 20.72
N VAL A 155 -19.32 16.53 21.65
CA VAL A 155 -20.13 15.43 22.19
C VAL A 155 -19.98 15.27 23.69
N THR A 156 -21.04 14.81 24.34
CA THR A 156 -20.96 14.33 25.73
C THR A 156 -21.23 12.84 25.78
N ILE A 157 -20.35 12.09 26.44
CA ILE A 157 -20.52 10.65 26.66
C ILE A 157 -21.05 10.42 28.08
N VAL A 158 -22.26 9.90 28.17
CA VAL A 158 -22.91 9.49 29.42
C VAL A 158 -22.57 8.03 29.69
N LEU A 159 -21.91 7.78 30.82
CA LEU A 159 -21.44 6.48 31.26
C LEU A 159 -22.45 5.87 32.22
N ASP A 160 -23.08 4.79 31.79
CA ASP A 160 -24.07 4.07 32.55
C ASP A 160 -23.52 2.69 32.94
N ILE A 161 -23.07 2.61 34.19
CA ILE A 161 -22.23 1.54 34.74
C ILE A 161 -22.95 0.96 35.95
N ARG A 162 -23.22 -0.36 35.98
CA ARG A 162 -23.89 -0.99 37.12
C ARG A 162 -23.25 -2.32 37.54
N ASN A 163 -22.75 -2.37 38.78
CA ASN A 163 -22.27 -3.57 39.50
C ASN A 163 -21.63 -4.66 38.61
N MET A 164 -20.69 -4.25 37.77
CA MET A 164 -19.90 -5.17 36.95
C MET A 164 -18.95 -6.00 37.82
N SER A 165 -18.53 -7.16 37.33
CA SER A 165 -17.31 -7.79 37.84
C SER A 165 -16.11 -6.84 37.66
N PRO A 166 -15.08 -6.88 38.51
CA PRO A 166 -13.88 -6.06 38.33
C PRO A 166 -13.28 -6.16 36.92
N GLN A 167 -13.30 -7.36 36.33
CA GLN A 167 -12.81 -7.60 34.97
C GLN A 167 -13.64 -6.88 33.91
N GLN A 168 -14.98 -6.97 33.96
CA GLN A 168 -15.85 -6.27 33.01
C GLN A 168 -15.73 -4.75 33.14
N PHE A 169 -15.58 -4.24 34.36
CA PHE A 169 -15.35 -2.82 34.61
C PHE A 169 -14.03 -2.34 33.99
N ASP A 170 -12.96 -3.11 34.12
CA ASP A 170 -11.69 -2.81 33.45
C ASP A 170 -11.80 -2.85 31.92
N GLN A 171 -12.56 -3.80 31.37
CA GLN A 171 -12.84 -3.86 29.93
C GLN A 171 -13.60 -2.62 29.45
N TYR A 172 -14.63 -2.20 30.19
CA TYR A 172 -15.42 -1.01 29.90
C TYR A 172 -14.54 0.25 29.91
N ARG A 173 -13.69 0.43 30.95
CA ARG A 173 -12.75 1.54 31.04
C ARG A 173 -11.72 1.53 29.92
N THR A 174 -11.15 0.36 29.62
CA THR A 174 -10.17 0.20 28.53
C THR A 174 -10.79 0.52 27.16
N ALA A 175 -12.03 0.09 26.92
CA ALA A 175 -12.74 0.39 25.67
C ALA A 175 -12.97 1.90 25.52
N LEU A 176 -13.43 2.57 26.59
CA LEU A 176 -13.64 4.01 26.56
C LEU A 176 -12.34 4.81 26.48
N GLU A 177 -11.27 4.39 27.16
CA GLU A 177 -9.95 5.01 27.02
C GLU A 177 -9.48 5.00 25.56
N ARG A 178 -9.66 3.89 24.84
CA ARG A 178 -9.33 3.83 23.40
C ARG A 178 -10.18 4.81 22.59
N VAL A 179 -11.47 4.93 22.88
CA VAL A 179 -12.35 5.92 22.23
C VAL A 179 -11.86 7.34 22.49
N LEU A 180 -11.44 7.63 23.72
CA LEU A 180 -10.89 8.94 24.08
C LEU A 180 -9.61 9.26 23.30
N ARG A 181 -8.67 8.30 23.25
CA ARG A 181 -7.38 8.48 22.57
C ARG A 181 -7.49 8.53 21.04
N GLU A 182 -8.38 7.74 20.45
CA GLU A 182 -8.43 7.56 19.00
C GLU A 182 -9.46 8.44 18.29
N GLN A 183 -10.63 8.68 18.89
CA GLN A 183 -11.72 9.43 18.26
C GLN A 183 -11.95 10.79 18.92
N VAL A 184 -12.08 10.83 20.26
CA VAL A 184 -12.39 12.08 20.97
C VAL A 184 -11.26 13.09 20.87
N SER A 185 -10.01 12.63 20.77
CA SER A 185 -8.82 13.46 20.52
C SER A 185 -8.85 14.25 19.21
N GLN A 186 -9.73 13.89 18.27
CA GLN A 186 -9.91 14.56 16.98
C GLN A 186 -11.11 15.53 16.96
N LEU A 187 -11.87 15.61 18.06
CA LEU A 187 -13.06 16.46 18.17
C LEU A 187 -12.67 17.89 18.58
N ALA A 188 -13.60 18.83 18.45
CA ALA A 188 -13.38 20.20 18.92
C ALA A 188 -13.61 20.31 20.43
N LYS A 189 -14.66 19.68 20.95
CA LYS A 189 -15.00 19.69 22.37
C LYS A 189 -15.57 18.35 22.83
N PHE A 190 -15.45 18.05 24.12
CA PHE A 190 -16.07 16.86 24.71
C PHE A 190 -16.39 17.04 26.19
N ASN A 191 -17.27 16.17 26.71
CA ASN A 191 -17.47 16.00 28.14
C ASN A 191 -17.81 14.53 28.49
N LEU A 192 -17.62 14.16 29.76
CA LEU A 192 -18.00 12.87 30.32
C LEU A 192 -18.91 13.08 31.53
N VAL A 193 -19.97 12.27 31.59
CA VAL A 193 -20.94 12.28 32.70
C VAL A 193 -21.15 10.86 33.15
N ARG A 194 -20.98 10.57 34.43
CA ARG A 194 -21.33 9.27 34.99
C ARG A 194 -22.76 9.31 35.53
N ALA A 195 -23.57 8.33 35.13
CA ALA A 195 -24.92 8.13 35.63
C ALA A 195 -24.89 7.34 36.95
N THR A 196 -24.95 8.08 38.05
CA THR A 196 -25.03 7.59 39.43
C THR A 196 -26.22 8.28 40.12
N GLU A 197 -26.55 7.90 41.36
CA GLU A 197 -27.61 8.57 42.14
C GLU A 197 -27.34 10.07 42.29
N GLU A 198 -26.07 10.44 42.52
CA GLU A 198 -25.56 11.80 42.34
C GLU A 198 -24.64 11.83 41.11
N LEU A 199 -24.96 12.62 40.09
CA LEU A 199 -24.21 12.65 38.84
C LEU A 199 -22.75 13.09 39.03
N GLU A 200 -21.79 12.25 38.65
CA GLU A 200 -20.38 12.63 38.64
C GLU A 200 -20.03 13.23 37.26
N LEU A 201 -19.64 14.50 37.25
CA LEU A 201 -19.28 15.23 36.04
C LEU A 201 -17.76 15.35 35.94
N TYR A 202 -17.17 15.01 34.79
CA TYR A 202 -15.76 15.36 34.53
C TYR A 202 -15.59 16.88 34.46
N ARG A 203 -16.48 17.55 33.72
CA ARG A 203 -16.59 19.01 33.63
C ARG A 203 -18.06 19.45 33.65
N PRO A 204 -18.36 20.69 34.06
CA PRO A 204 -19.74 21.20 34.03
C PRO A 204 -20.30 21.32 32.61
N GLU A 205 -19.45 21.60 31.62
CA GLU A 205 -19.81 21.76 30.20
C GLU A 205 -18.70 21.18 29.31
N CYS A 206 -18.99 21.04 28.02
CA CYS A 206 -18.07 20.60 26.98
C CYS A 206 -16.78 21.43 26.94
N ALA A 207 -15.67 20.77 27.25
CA ALA A 207 -14.34 21.35 27.25
C ALA A 207 -13.65 21.17 25.90
N PRO A 208 -12.82 22.12 25.45
CA PRO A 208 -12.04 21.97 24.23
C PRO A 208 -11.05 20.80 24.36
N VAL A 209 -10.87 20.06 23.27
CA VAL A 209 -9.94 18.93 23.22
C VAL A 209 -8.50 19.43 23.19
N SER A 210 -7.68 18.88 24.07
CA SER A 210 -6.23 19.08 24.16
C SER A 210 -5.59 17.81 24.71
N HIS A 211 -4.26 17.70 24.61
CA HIS A 211 -3.56 16.54 25.18
C HIS A 211 -3.86 16.38 26.69
N ASP A 212 -3.85 17.49 27.43
CA ASP A 212 -4.08 17.51 28.88
C ASP A 212 -5.53 17.16 29.23
N THR A 213 -6.51 17.68 28.50
CA THR A 213 -7.93 17.37 28.79
C THR A 213 -8.22 15.89 28.56
N ILE A 214 -7.63 15.28 27.52
CA ILE A 214 -7.74 13.84 27.28
C ILE A 214 -7.06 13.03 28.40
N GLN A 215 -5.82 13.36 28.80
CA GLN A 215 -5.16 12.63 29.90
C GLN A 215 -5.92 12.78 31.22
N ASN A 216 -6.40 13.98 31.55
CA ASN A 216 -7.20 14.22 32.74
C ASN A 216 -8.53 13.46 32.72
N ALA A 217 -9.19 13.37 31.56
CA ALA A 217 -10.41 12.58 31.41
C ALA A 217 -10.16 11.09 31.57
N ILE A 218 -9.02 10.58 31.09
CA ILE A 218 -8.60 9.19 31.30
C ILE A 218 -8.32 8.95 32.79
N GLN A 219 -7.59 9.84 33.46
CA GLN A 219 -7.35 9.73 34.90
C GLN A 219 -8.65 9.74 35.70
N TRP A 220 -9.59 10.63 35.35
CA TRP A 220 -10.93 10.68 35.93
C TRP A 220 -11.67 9.35 35.73
N LEU A 221 -11.66 8.79 34.51
CA LEU A 221 -12.26 7.49 34.20
C LEU A 221 -11.67 6.34 35.05
N TRP A 222 -10.36 6.32 35.27
CA TRP A 222 -9.70 5.31 36.08
C TRP A 222 -9.89 5.53 37.60
N SER A 223 -10.34 6.73 38.02
CA SER A 223 -10.69 7.04 39.41
C SER A 223 -12.12 6.68 39.80
N LEU A 224 -12.98 6.33 38.84
CA LEU A 224 -14.39 6.03 39.09
C LEU A 224 -14.57 4.80 40.00
N ASP A 225 -15.38 4.94 41.05
CA ASP A 225 -15.71 3.83 41.94
C ASP A 225 -16.77 2.92 41.33
N ARG A 226 -16.41 1.67 40.99
CA ARG A 226 -17.32 0.65 40.44
C ARG A 226 -18.60 0.42 41.26
N LEU A 227 -18.55 0.60 42.59
CA LEU A 227 -19.66 0.28 43.50
C LEU A 227 -20.57 1.47 43.84
N ALA A 228 -20.39 2.62 43.19
CA ALA A 228 -21.23 3.79 43.41
C ALA A 228 -22.74 3.48 43.22
N PRO A 229 -23.62 4.05 44.06
CA PRO A 229 -25.06 3.80 43.98
C PRO A 229 -25.65 4.36 42.69
N VAL A 230 -26.54 3.59 42.05
CA VAL A 230 -27.20 3.95 40.77
C VAL A 230 -28.71 3.80 40.92
N SER A 231 -29.43 4.91 40.72
CA SER A 231 -30.90 4.94 40.70
C SER A 231 -31.46 4.43 39.36
N ALA A 232 -32.74 4.04 39.33
CA ALA A 232 -33.40 3.62 38.09
C ALA A 232 -33.55 4.75 37.04
N THR A 233 -33.39 6.02 37.47
CA THR A 233 -33.51 7.20 36.61
C THR A 233 -32.16 7.86 36.27
N ALA A 234 -31.05 7.37 36.83
CA ALA A 234 -29.72 7.96 36.68
C ALA A 234 -29.31 8.17 35.22
N ALA A 235 -29.54 7.17 34.36
CA ALA A 235 -29.24 7.27 32.93
C ALA A 235 -30.03 8.40 32.24
N ALA A 236 -31.31 8.55 32.59
CA ALA A 236 -32.15 9.61 32.04
C ALA A 236 -31.69 11.00 32.52
N GLU A 237 -31.30 11.12 33.80
CA GLU A 237 -30.80 12.37 34.37
C GLU A 237 -29.44 12.77 33.79
N GLY A 238 -28.53 11.81 33.61
CA GLY A 238 -27.25 12.02 32.93
C GLY A 238 -27.43 12.50 31.49
N ILE A 239 -28.36 11.89 30.74
CA ILE A 239 -28.69 12.34 29.38
C ILE A 239 -29.31 13.74 29.40
N LEU A 240 -30.28 14.01 30.27
CA LEU A 240 -30.88 15.34 30.37
C LEU A 240 -29.85 16.43 30.71
N ARG A 241 -28.89 16.12 31.59
CA ARG A 241 -27.79 17.02 31.94
C ARG A 241 -26.82 17.26 30.79
N ALA A 242 -26.59 16.25 29.95
CA ALA A 242 -25.82 16.40 28.71
C ALA A 242 -26.61 17.20 27.66
N LEU A 243 -27.92 16.95 27.52
CA LEU A 243 -28.81 17.66 26.59
C LEU A 243 -28.95 19.15 26.92
N SER A 244 -28.78 19.55 28.19
CA SER A 244 -28.85 20.96 28.58
C SER A 244 -27.64 21.79 28.15
N ASP A 245 -26.52 21.17 27.79
CA ASP A 245 -25.34 21.88 27.30
C ASP A 245 -25.52 22.27 25.82
N GLN A 246 -25.54 23.57 25.56
CA GLN A 246 -25.78 24.13 24.23
C GLN A 246 -24.66 23.85 23.23
N HIS A 247 -23.47 23.48 23.72
CA HIS A 247 -22.34 23.14 22.86
C HIS A 247 -22.40 21.71 22.34
N ASN A 248 -23.27 20.85 22.86
CA ASN A 248 -23.38 19.47 22.39
C ASN A 248 -24.09 19.40 21.04
N GLU A 249 -23.43 18.78 20.06
CA GLU A 249 -24.04 18.39 18.79
C GLU A 249 -24.76 17.04 18.92
N ALA A 250 -24.28 16.17 19.82
CA ALA A 250 -24.90 14.90 20.16
C ALA A 250 -24.53 14.39 21.55
N VAL A 251 -25.35 13.48 22.08
CA VAL A 251 -25.10 12.77 23.34
C VAL A 251 -24.91 11.28 23.06
N TYR A 252 -23.88 10.68 23.64
CA TYR A 252 -23.62 9.24 23.52
C TYR A 252 -23.90 8.56 24.85
N LEU A 253 -24.93 7.73 24.93
CA LEU A 253 -25.16 6.84 26.06
C LEU A 253 -24.30 5.58 25.87
N PHE A 254 -23.25 5.42 26.68
CA PHE A 254 -22.46 4.20 26.75
C PHE A 254 -22.98 3.37 27.94
N THR A 255 -23.60 2.22 27.64
CA THR A 255 -24.37 1.44 28.61
C THR A 255 -24.21 -0.06 28.40
N GLU A 256 -24.30 -0.83 29.48
CA GLU A 256 -24.39 -2.30 29.41
C GLU A 256 -25.84 -2.80 29.30
N GLY A 257 -26.81 -1.90 29.38
CA GLY A 257 -28.24 -2.17 29.23
C GLY A 257 -28.94 -2.71 30.48
N THR A 258 -28.23 -3.37 31.41
CA THR A 258 -28.80 -3.93 32.65
C THR A 258 -29.34 -2.86 33.61
N SER A 259 -28.75 -1.67 33.59
CA SER A 259 -29.17 -0.45 34.27
C SER A 259 -30.47 0.12 33.72
N VAL A 260 -30.64 0.09 32.40
CA VAL A 260 -31.80 0.65 31.70
C VAL A 260 -33.04 -0.25 31.84
N ASP A 261 -32.85 -1.52 32.22
CA ASP A 261 -33.95 -2.50 32.26
C ASP A 261 -35.09 -2.12 33.20
N SER A 262 -34.77 -1.51 34.34
CA SER A 262 -35.76 -1.10 35.36
C SER A 262 -36.44 0.24 35.05
N GLY A 263 -35.92 1.02 34.10
CA GLY A 263 -36.30 2.42 33.86
C GLY A 263 -36.60 2.77 32.39
N LYS A 264 -36.86 1.77 31.54
CA LYS A 264 -37.03 1.92 30.08
C LYS A 264 -38.05 3.00 29.70
N GLU A 265 -39.23 2.93 30.29
CA GLU A 265 -40.35 3.84 29.99
C GLU A 265 -40.02 5.27 30.44
N ILE A 266 -39.50 5.43 31.66
CA ILE A 266 -39.11 6.73 32.21
C ILE A 266 -38.00 7.37 31.37
N LEU A 267 -37.01 6.57 30.95
CA LEU A 267 -35.93 7.03 30.07
C LEU A 267 -36.50 7.58 28.75
N MET A 268 -37.41 6.81 28.13
CA MET A 268 -38.06 7.20 26.88
C MET A 268 -38.85 8.49 27.04
N ASP A 269 -39.70 8.58 28.07
CA ASP A 269 -40.59 9.71 28.30
C ASP A 269 -39.82 10.99 28.66
N LYS A 270 -38.83 10.90 29.55
CA LYS A 270 -38.00 12.06 29.95
C LYS A 270 -37.22 12.63 28.78
N VAL A 271 -36.62 11.77 27.94
CA VAL A 271 -35.83 12.22 26.78
C VAL A 271 -36.75 12.74 25.67
N ALA A 272 -37.89 12.09 25.42
CA ALA A 272 -38.89 12.56 24.45
C ALA A 272 -39.47 13.94 24.86
N GLY A 273 -39.73 14.12 26.16
CA GLY A 273 -40.24 15.36 26.75
C GLY A 273 -39.20 16.48 26.88
N SER A 274 -37.92 16.22 26.61
CA SER A 274 -36.87 17.23 26.64
C SER A 274 -37.11 18.34 25.61
N LYS A 275 -36.83 19.59 26.03
CA LYS A 275 -36.86 20.79 25.17
C LYS A 275 -35.75 20.77 24.13
N PHE A 276 -34.63 20.12 24.42
CA PHE A 276 -33.46 20.04 23.54
C PHE A 276 -33.57 18.82 22.64
N LYS A 277 -33.40 19.00 21.32
CA LYS A 277 -33.66 17.99 20.28
C LYS A 277 -32.40 17.55 19.53
N ILE A 278 -31.25 17.52 20.22
CA ILE A 278 -30.02 16.94 19.67
C ILE A 278 -30.08 15.41 19.71
N PRO A 279 -29.43 14.70 18.77
CA PRO A 279 -29.47 13.25 18.69
C PRO A 279 -28.82 12.58 19.92
N VAL A 280 -29.45 11.50 20.40
CA VAL A 280 -28.91 10.65 21.46
C VAL A 280 -28.52 9.30 20.88
N HIS A 281 -27.23 9.12 20.63
CA HIS A 281 -26.66 7.84 20.21
C HIS A 281 -26.54 6.90 21.39
N VAL A 282 -26.66 5.60 21.14
CA VAL A 282 -26.53 4.57 22.15
C VAL A 282 -25.49 3.56 21.72
N VAL A 283 -24.54 3.31 22.60
CA VAL A 283 -23.51 2.31 22.47
C VAL A 283 -23.74 1.28 23.57
N SER A 284 -24.20 0.09 23.17
CA SER A 284 -24.41 -1.05 24.05
C SER A 284 -23.14 -1.90 24.13
N PHE A 285 -22.59 -2.06 25.33
CA PHE A 285 -21.35 -2.81 25.57
C PHE A 285 -21.63 -4.03 26.45
N ASN A 286 -21.23 -5.23 26.00
CA ASN A 286 -21.41 -6.49 26.73
C ASN A 286 -22.84 -6.75 27.22
N CYS A 287 -23.86 -6.30 26.47
CA CYS A 287 -25.25 -6.53 26.82
C CYS A 287 -25.72 -7.91 26.35
N ASP A 288 -26.06 -8.78 27.30
CA ASP A 288 -26.45 -10.17 27.02
C ASP A 288 -27.96 -10.33 26.73
N CYS A 289 -28.77 -9.31 27.02
CA CYS A 289 -30.23 -9.36 26.88
C CYS A 289 -30.71 -8.81 25.53
N SER A 290 -31.25 -9.70 24.68
CA SER A 290 -31.76 -9.33 23.36
C SER A 290 -32.93 -8.34 23.41
N ASN A 291 -33.80 -8.42 24.44
CA ASN A 291 -34.93 -7.50 24.61
C ASN A 291 -34.45 -6.07 24.93
N THR A 292 -33.40 -5.96 25.73
CA THR A 292 -32.77 -4.68 26.10
C THR A 292 -32.07 -4.06 24.91
N VAL A 293 -31.31 -4.85 24.14
CA VAL A 293 -30.69 -4.41 22.88
C VAL A 293 -31.73 -3.88 21.89
N LYS A 294 -32.86 -4.58 21.73
CA LYS A 294 -33.97 -4.12 20.86
C LYS A 294 -34.58 -2.81 21.35
N PHE A 295 -34.79 -2.67 22.66
CA PHE A 295 -35.28 -1.43 23.26
C PHE A 295 -34.31 -0.28 23.04
N LEU A 296 -33.02 -0.45 23.35
CA LEU A 296 -31.99 0.58 23.19
C LEU A 296 -31.88 1.03 21.72
N LYS A 297 -32.04 0.11 20.77
CA LYS A 297 -32.10 0.41 19.34
C LYS A 297 -33.34 1.25 18.98
N GLN A 298 -34.50 0.92 19.53
CA GLN A 298 -35.73 1.71 19.34
C GLN A 298 -35.62 3.10 19.96
N PHE A 299 -35.04 3.19 21.17
CA PHE A 299 -34.78 4.44 21.86
C PHE A 299 -33.84 5.35 21.06
N ALA A 300 -32.70 4.84 20.59
CA ALA A 300 -31.77 5.58 19.73
C ALA A 300 -32.46 6.08 18.45
N LYS A 301 -33.31 5.25 17.82
CA LYS A 301 -34.06 5.66 16.63
C LYS A 301 -35.05 6.79 16.94
N ALA A 302 -35.74 6.72 18.07
CA ALA A 302 -36.71 7.73 18.47
C ALA A 302 -36.05 9.07 18.86
N SER A 303 -34.84 9.02 19.43
CA SER A 303 -34.01 10.20 19.70
C SER A 303 -33.26 10.72 18.47
N ARG A 304 -33.50 10.17 17.27
CA ARG A 304 -32.77 10.47 16.03
C ARG A 304 -31.26 10.19 16.10
N GLY A 305 -30.82 9.40 17.08
CA GLY A 305 -29.46 8.93 17.22
C GLY A 305 -29.21 7.59 16.52
N LYS A 306 -27.98 7.12 16.66
CA LYS A 306 -27.50 5.83 16.12
C LYS A 306 -27.37 4.82 17.24
N PHE A 307 -27.55 3.55 16.87
CA PHE A 307 -27.36 2.43 17.77
C PHE A 307 -26.13 1.63 17.35
N HIS A 308 -25.22 1.41 18.29
CA HIS A 308 -24.07 0.52 18.14
C HIS A 308 -24.09 -0.50 19.28
N ALA A 309 -23.67 -1.73 18.99
CA ALA A 309 -23.57 -2.77 20.00
C ALA A 309 -22.34 -3.64 19.79
N TYR A 310 -21.67 -3.96 20.89
CA TYR A 310 -20.48 -4.79 20.90
C TYR A 310 -20.44 -5.66 22.15
N ALA A 311 -20.13 -6.95 21.99
CA ALA A 311 -19.94 -7.87 23.10
C ALA A 311 -18.59 -8.58 22.97
N VAL A 312 -17.78 -8.57 24.02
CA VAL A 312 -16.50 -9.28 24.10
C VAL A 312 -16.77 -10.78 24.19
N VAL A 313 -16.18 -11.56 23.28
CA VAL A 313 -16.33 -13.02 23.19
C VAL A 313 -15.08 -13.74 23.71
N MET A 314 -13.90 -13.14 23.56
CA MET A 314 -12.60 -13.74 23.92
C MET A 314 -11.59 -12.65 24.28
N GLU A 315 -10.68 -12.92 25.22
CA GLU A 315 -9.53 -12.08 25.52
C GLU A 315 -8.24 -12.81 25.16
N LEU A 316 -7.31 -12.11 24.50
CA LEU A 316 -5.99 -12.64 24.15
C LEU A 316 -4.91 -11.63 24.58
N ASP A 317 -3.89 -12.11 25.29
CA ASP A 317 -2.75 -11.27 25.66
C ASP A 317 -1.85 -11.11 24.42
N ALA A 318 -1.67 -9.87 23.95
CA ALA A 318 -0.80 -9.54 22.83
C ALA A 318 0.43 -8.76 23.32
N TYR A 319 1.62 -9.25 22.99
CA TYR A 319 2.88 -8.59 23.30
C TYR A 319 3.17 -7.53 22.23
N GLU A 320 3.16 -6.25 22.60
CA GLU A 320 3.54 -5.14 21.72
C GLU A 320 4.79 -4.44 22.26
N ALA A 321 5.75 -4.14 21.39
CA ALA A 321 6.94 -3.36 21.72
C ALA A 321 6.67 -1.88 21.46
N SER A 322 6.81 -1.03 22.48
CA SER A 322 6.81 0.42 22.31
C SER A 322 8.23 0.94 22.07
N PRO A 323 8.45 1.91 21.16
CA PRO A 323 9.72 2.61 21.06
C PRO A 323 9.92 3.48 22.32
N SER A 324 11.00 3.24 23.07
CA SER A 324 11.39 4.07 24.22
C SER A 324 12.13 5.32 23.74
N SER A 325 11.76 6.49 24.28
CA SER A 325 12.36 7.79 23.97
C SER A 325 13.68 8.07 24.68
N ASP A 326 14.23 7.13 25.45
CA ASP A 326 15.50 7.30 26.16
C ASP A 326 16.63 6.49 25.50
N SER A 327 17.57 7.22 24.90
CA SER A 327 18.69 6.73 24.09
C SER A 327 19.82 6.06 24.90
N LEU A 328 19.63 5.77 26.19
CA LEU A 328 20.68 5.22 27.06
C LEU A 328 20.29 3.94 27.82
N ALA A 329 19.06 3.43 27.63
CA ALA A 329 18.64 2.16 28.20
C ALA A 329 17.93 1.29 27.15
N SER A 330 18.69 0.44 26.44
CA SER A 330 18.18 -0.58 25.51
C SER A 330 17.44 -1.72 26.24
N ARG A 331 16.32 -1.40 26.90
CA ARG A 331 15.29 -2.37 27.25
C ARG A 331 14.02 -1.96 26.53
N ALA A 332 13.72 -2.65 25.43
CA ALA A 332 12.39 -2.62 24.86
C ALA A 332 11.42 -3.12 25.94
N ASN A 333 10.63 -2.22 26.53
CA ASN A 333 9.57 -2.61 27.44
C ASN A 333 8.54 -3.40 26.61
N ILE A 334 8.57 -4.72 26.74
CA ILE A 334 7.54 -5.60 26.20
C ILE A 334 6.30 -5.34 27.05
N MET A 335 5.35 -4.57 26.52
CA MET A 335 4.08 -4.34 27.18
C MET A 335 3.12 -5.48 26.80
N LEU A 336 2.63 -6.18 27.81
CA LEU A 336 1.49 -7.08 27.67
C LEU A 336 0.24 -6.20 27.47
N LYS A 337 -0.29 -6.12 26.25
CA LYS A 337 -1.58 -5.48 25.99
C LYS A 337 -2.64 -6.54 25.77
N ARG A 338 -3.66 -6.57 26.64
CA ARG A 338 -4.87 -7.36 26.40
C ARG A 338 -5.59 -6.87 25.15
N LYS A 339 -5.77 -7.76 24.16
CA LYS A 339 -6.63 -7.56 23.00
C LYS A 339 -7.93 -8.32 23.22
N THR A 340 -9.04 -7.59 23.27
CA THR A 340 -10.38 -8.16 23.37
C THR A 340 -10.94 -8.41 21.98
N PHE A 341 -11.38 -9.64 21.73
CA PHE A 341 -12.08 -10.05 20.51
C PHE A 341 -13.56 -10.20 20.81
N GLY A 342 -14.39 -9.42 20.13
CA GLY A 342 -15.83 -9.39 20.36
C GLY A 342 -16.63 -9.23 19.08
N GLY A 343 -17.92 -9.53 19.15
CA GLY A 343 -18.84 -9.53 18.02
C GLY A 343 -20.04 -8.63 18.26
N VAL A 344 -20.95 -8.63 17.27
CA VAL A 344 -22.24 -7.97 17.39
C VAL A 344 -23.18 -8.91 18.18
N PRO A 345 -23.79 -8.47 19.30
CA PRO A 345 -24.65 -9.31 20.12
C PRO A 345 -26.00 -9.63 19.44
N ALA A 346 -26.64 -10.71 19.90
CA ALA A 346 -27.90 -11.20 19.32
C ALA A 346 -29.04 -10.17 19.45
N GLY A 347 -29.59 -9.74 18.31
CA GLY A 347 -30.68 -8.76 18.24
C GLY A 347 -30.25 -7.33 17.90
N ALA A 348 -28.95 -7.02 17.88
CA ALA A 348 -28.46 -5.71 17.45
C ALA A 348 -28.60 -5.49 15.94
N GLY A 349 -28.47 -6.56 15.14
CA GLY A 349 -28.49 -6.52 13.68
C GLY A 349 -27.17 -6.00 13.08
N VAL A 350 -27.07 -5.94 11.75
CA VAL A 350 -25.84 -5.51 11.07
C VAL A 350 -25.67 -3.99 11.21
N ARG A 351 -24.42 -3.53 11.40
CA ARG A 351 -24.08 -2.09 11.41
C ARG A 351 -24.37 -1.45 10.05
N GLU A 352 -25.14 -0.38 10.05
CA GLU A 352 -25.51 0.38 8.84
C GLU A 352 -24.26 0.86 8.07
N ASP A 353 -23.27 1.42 8.75
CA ASP A 353 -22.04 1.90 8.11
C ASP A 353 -21.23 0.78 7.45
N VAL A 354 -21.21 -0.41 8.06
CA VAL A 354 -20.46 -1.56 7.55
C VAL A 354 -21.17 -2.18 6.36
N ILE A 355 -22.49 -2.34 6.43
CA ILE A 355 -23.28 -2.94 5.34
C ILE A 355 -23.27 -2.06 4.09
N LEU A 356 -23.33 -0.72 4.23
CA LEU A 356 -23.27 0.19 3.07
C LEU A 356 -21.97 0.05 2.29
N ILE A 357 -20.82 -0.04 2.97
CA ILE A 357 -19.53 -0.24 2.30
C ILE A 357 -19.45 -1.66 1.72
N PHE A 358 -19.96 -2.67 2.43
CA PHE A 358 -19.99 -4.05 1.95
C PHE A 358 -20.85 -4.21 0.68
N GLU A 359 -22.04 -3.61 0.65
CA GLU A 359 -22.91 -3.59 -0.53
C GLU A 359 -22.20 -2.94 -1.72
N GLU A 360 -21.49 -1.82 -1.50
CA GLU A 360 -20.71 -1.16 -2.54
C GLU A 360 -19.53 -2.04 -3.05
N VAL A 361 -18.90 -2.82 -2.16
CA VAL A 361 -17.86 -3.81 -2.53
C VAL A 361 -18.44 -4.93 -3.40
N GLU A 362 -19.61 -5.46 -3.04
CA GLU A 362 -20.26 -6.52 -3.80
C GLU A 362 -20.79 -6.01 -5.15
N GLU A 363 -21.32 -4.78 -5.21
CA GLU A 363 -21.68 -4.12 -6.48
C GLU A 363 -20.44 -3.95 -7.38
N ALA A 364 -19.31 -3.50 -6.82
CA ALA A 364 -18.06 -3.37 -7.56
C ALA A 364 -17.55 -4.72 -8.08
N ARG A 365 -17.67 -5.78 -7.27
CA ARG A 365 -17.29 -7.15 -7.64
C ARG A 365 -18.15 -7.70 -8.79
N ASN A 366 -19.45 -7.45 -8.75
CA ASN A 366 -20.38 -7.82 -9.81
C ASN A 366 -20.06 -7.07 -11.11
N ASN A 367 -19.83 -5.76 -11.04
CA ASN A 367 -19.45 -4.95 -12.20
C ASN A 367 -18.09 -5.41 -12.80
N LEU A 368 -17.12 -5.78 -11.94
CA LEU A 368 -15.83 -6.33 -12.36
C LEU A 368 -15.98 -7.67 -13.08
N ALA A 369 -16.82 -8.58 -12.57
CA ALA A 369 -17.08 -9.87 -13.21
C ALA A 369 -17.64 -9.69 -14.63
N GLN A 370 -18.58 -8.77 -14.80
CA GLN A 370 -19.14 -8.43 -16.11
C GLN A 370 -18.08 -7.82 -17.05
N LEU A 371 -17.25 -6.90 -16.56
CA LEU A 371 -16.14 -6.34 -17.34
C LEU A 371 -15.14 -7.42 -17.77
N ARG A 372 -14.80 -8.37 -16.89
CA ARG A 372 -13.89 -9.49 -17.22
C ARG A 372 -14.46 -10.41 -18.27
N MET A 373 -15.74 -10.75 -18.21
CA MET A 373 -16.40 -11.52 -19.28
C MET A 373 -16.28 -10.83 -20.64
N LEU A 374 -16.32 -9.49 -20.69
CA LEU A 374 -16.11 -8.74 -21.92
C LEU A 374 -14.68 -8.78 -22.42
N ILE A 375 -13.71 -8.68 -21.51
CA ILE A 375 -12.28 -8.73 -21.79
C ILE A 375 -11.86 -10.11 -22.29
N GLU A 376 -12.33 -11.17 -21.64
CA GLU A 376 -12.04 -12.57 -22.01
C GLU A 376 -12.59 -12.90 -23.38
N ARG A 377 -13.80 -12.43 -23.68
CA ARG A 377 -14.36 -12.60 -25.01
C ARG A 377 -13.62 -11.78 -26.05
N ALA A 378 -12.83 -10.74 -25.70
CA ALA A 378 -12.22 -9.72 -26.60
C ALA A 378 -11.15 -10.27 -27.53
N PRO A 379 -11.22 -9.97 -28.86
CA PRO A 379 -10.18 -10.44 -29.76
C PRO A 379 -8.88 -9.81 -29.32
N GLU A 380 -7.79 -10.56 -29.34
CA GLU A 380 -6.49 -9.98 -29.02
C GLU A 380 -6.19 -8.83 -29.99
N PRO A 381 -5.59 -7.73 -29.51
CA PRO A 381 -5.19 -6.64 -30.39
C PRO A 381 -4.30 -7.22 -31.49
N LYS A 382 -4.61 -6.91 -32.76
CA LYS A 382 -3.85 -7.38 -33.92
C LYS A 382 -2.37 -7.09 -33.70
N ARG A 383 -1.59 -8.15 -33.40
CA ARG A 383 -0.14 -8.14 -33.47
C ARG A 383 0.23 -7.83 -34.92
N ALA A 384 0.97 -6.75 -35.16
CA ALA A 384 1.70 -6.60 -36.41
C ALA A 384 2.76 -7.72 -36.46
N PRO A 385 2.92 -8.44 -37.58
CA PRO A 385 3.92 -9.48 -37.69
C PRO A 385 5.28 -8.82 -37.91
N SER A 386 6.14 -8.88 -36.90
CA SER A 386 7.58 -8.73 -37.07
C SER A 386 8.20 -9.99 -36.53
N GLY A 387 8.67 -10.83 -37.45
CA GLY A 387 9.29 -12.11 -37.15
C GLY A 387 10.54 -11.96 -36.30
N VAL A 388 10.54 -12.64 -35.18
CA VAL A 388 11.73 -13.27 -34.59
C VAL A 388 11.22 -14.60 -34.04
N GLU A 389 11.70 -15.70 -34.60
CA GLU A 389 11.51 -17.03 -34.04
C GLU A 389 12.16 -17.05 -32.65
N ILE A 390 11.35 -17.17 -31.60
CA ILE A 390 11.80 -17.51 -30.27
C ILE A 390 11.10 -18.82 -29.94
N GLU A 391 11.90 -19.85 -29.66
CA GLU A 391 11.45 -21.20 -29.32
C GLU A 391 10.40 -21.20 -28.18
N PRO A 392 9.46 -22.18 -28.17
CA PRO A 392 8.33 -22.17 -27.26
C PRO A 392 8.76 -22.61 -25.84
N GLY A 393 9.24 -21.65 -25.05
CA GLY A 393 9.49 -21.81 -23.62
C GLY A 393 8.24 -21.51 -22.77
N ARG A 394 7.63 -22.58 -22.23
CA ARG A 394 6.69 -22.73 -21.10
C ARG A 394 5.73 -21.56 -20.74
N PRO A 395 4.43 -21.84 -20.50
CA PRO A 395 3.50 -20.84 -19.95
C PRO A 395 4.00 -20.40 -18.55
N VAL A 396 4.31 -19.12 -18.42
CA VAL A 396 4.64 -18.50 -17.13
C VAL A 396 3.39 -18.53 -16.27
N SER A 397 3.29 -19.53 -15.38
CA SER A 397 2.38 -19.49 -14.25
C SER A 397 2.55 -18.14 -13.55
N LEU A 398 1.46 -17.40 -13.36
CA LEU A 398 1.45 -16.15 -12.59
C LEU A 398 1.86 -16.47 -11.15
N LYS A 399 3.17 -16.48 -10.87
CA LYS A 399 3.70 -16.49 -9.50
C LYS A 399 3.22 -15.21 -8.80
N ASP A 400 2.96 -15.26 -7.50
CA ASP A 400 2.67 -14.05 -6.74
C ASP A 400 3.91 -13.14 -6.71
N GLU A 401 3.72 -11.81 -6.80
CA GLU A 401 4.82 -10.82 -6.79
C GLU A 401 5.72 -10.96 -5.55
N GLN A 402 5.18 -11.53 -4.47
CA GLN A 402 5.89 -11.74 -3.20
C GLN A 402 6.97 -12.83 -3.25
N TYR A 403 6.91 -13.74 -4.23
CA TYR A 403 7.85 -14.84 -4.41
C TYR A 403 8.69 -14.70 -5.69
N MET A 404 8.69 -13.51 -6.28
CA MET A 404 9.52 -13.17 -7.44
C MET A 404 10.81 -12.50 -6.99
N SER A 405 11.92 -12.86 -7.63
CA SER A 405 13.14 -12.06 -7.57
C SER A 405 12.94 -10.69 -8.22
N SER A 406 13.75 -9.70 -7.84
CA SER A 406 13.67 -8.37 -8.47
C SER A 406 13.94 -8.39 -9.98
N ARG A 407 14.77 -9.34 -10.46
CA ARG A 407 15.02 -9.57 -11.88
C ARG A 407 13.79 -10.13 -12.63
N GLU A 408 13.13 -11.16 -12.09
CA GLU A 408 11.87 -11.67 -12.66
C GLU A 408 10.77 -10.60 -12.63
N TRP A 409 10.71 -9.83 -11.55
CA TRP A 409 9.74 -8.75 -11.40
C TRP A 409 9.94 -7.66 -12.46
N LEU A 410 11.18 -7.28 -12.75
CA LEU A 410 11.52 -6.32 -13.81
C LEU A 410 11.22 -6.83 -15.22
N GLN A 411 11.25 -8.14 -15.46
CA GLN A 411 10.82 -8.69 -16.76
C GLN A 411 9.33 -8.49 -17.04
N ILE A 412 8.52 -8.26 -16.00
CA ILE A 412 7.08 -8.02 -16.11
C ILE A 412 6.77 -6.52 -15.98
N TYR A 413 7.48 -5.82 -15.09
CA TYR A 413 7.15 -4.45 -14.68
C TYR A 413 8.21 -3.39 -15.03
N GLY A 414 9.35 -3.79 -15.60
CA GLY A 414 10.44 -2.91 -16.03
C GLY A 414 10.18 -2.18 -17.34
N LEU A 415 11.17 -1.39 -17.77
CA LEU A 415 11.12 -0.48 -18.94
C LEU A 415 10.79 -1.24 -20.22
N ASP A 416 11.64 -2.22 -20.53
CA ASP A 416 11.61 -2.97 -21.78
C ASP A 416 10.29 -3.75 -21.88
N ALA A 417 9.84 -4.34 -20.77
CA ALA A 417 8.56 -5.03 -20.68
C ALA A 417 7.36 -4.12 -20.99
N ARG A 418 7.47 -2.82 -20.67
CA ARG A 418 6.43 -1.81 -20.88
C ARG A 418 6.64 -0.94 -22.12
N LYS A 419 7.69 -1.20 -22.90
CA LYS A 419 8.13 -0.38 -24.06
C LYS A 419 8.25 1.09 -23.70
N LEU A 420 8.92 1.34 -22.59
CA LEU A 420 9.06 2.64 -21.95
C LEU A 420 10.49 3.16 -22.01
N GLY A 421 11.40 2.44 -22.66
CA GLY A 421 12.77 2.92 -22.87
C GLY A 421 12.80 4.07 -23.86
N LEU A 422 13.83 4.92 -23.74
CA LEU A 422 14.03 6.11 -24.58
C LEU A 422 13.82 5.83 -26.08
N TYR A 423 14.45 4.79 -26.62
CA TYR A 423 14.41 4.49 -28.05
C TYR A 423 13.07 3.89 -28.51
N ASP A 424 12.32 3.21 -27.63
CA ASP A 424 10.99 2.70 -27.95
C ASP A 424 10.00 3.85 -28.17
N VAL A 425 10.12 4.89 -27.34
CA VAL A 425 9.25 6.06 -27.40
C VAL A 425 9.65 6.97 -28.54
N LEU A 426 10.95 7.24 -28.69
CA LEU A 426 11.47 8.00 -29.82
C LEU A 426 11.17 7.30 -31.16
N GLY A 427 11.04 5.97 -31.20
CA GLY A 427 10.77 5.22 -32.43
C GLY A 427 9.43 5.57 -33.07
N GLY A 428 8.44 5.99 -32.26
CA GLY A 428 7.13 6.42 -32.73
C GLY A 428 7.06 7.88 -33.21
N VAL A 429 8.07 8.68 -32.87
CA VAL A 429 8.15 10.12 -33.19
C VAL A 429 9.39 10.47 -34.04
N ALA A 430 10.16 9.46 -34.43
CA ALA A 430 11.32 9.60 -35.30
C ALA A 430 10.89 9.49 -36.77
N PHE A 431 11.42 10.38 -37.60
CA PHE A 431 11.28 10.30 -39.05
C PHE A 431 12.65 10.34 -39.73
N LYS A 432 12.73 9.64 -40.86
CA LYS A 432 13.96 9.55 -41.67
C LYS A 432 14.14 10.84 -42.47
N HIS A 433 15.39 11.26 -42.59
CA HIS A 433 15.77 12.25 -43.59
C HIS A 433 15.54 11.65 -44.99
N PHE A 434 14.76 12.31 -45.84
CA PHE A 434 14.48 11.84 -47.20
C PHE A 434 14.71 12.98 -48.18
N ASP A 435 15.84 12.94 -48.89
CA ASP A 435 16.05 13.72 -50.09
C ASP A 435 15.53 12.90 -51.27
N GLY A 436 14.51 13.41 -51.95
CA GLY A 436 13.79 12.68 -53.00
C GLY A 436 13.69 13.49 -54.28
N VAL A 437 13.77 12.78 -55.42
CA VAL A 437 13.41 13.31 -56.74
C VAL A 437 11.93 13.06 -56.94
N ILE A 438 11.16 14.12 -57.19
CA ILE A 438 9.72 14.00 -57.46
C ILE A 438 9.48 14.34 -58.93
N ASP A 439 8.75 13.46 -59.61
CA ASP A 439 8.30 13.59 -60.99
C ASP A 439 7.14 14.59 -61.04
N VAL A 440 7.43 15.84 -61.43
CA VAL A 440 6.43 16.90 -61.58
C VAL A 440 5.93 16.91 -63.02
N MET A 441 4.66 16.56 -63.22
CA MET A 441 4.00 16.57 -64.52
C MET A 441 3.75 18.01 -64.99
N GLN A 442 4.35 18.40 -66.11
CA GLN A 442 4.10 19.69 -66.77
C GLN A 442 3.32 19.52 -68.09
N PRO A 443 2.50 20.52 -68.46
CA PRO A 443 1.82 20.51 -69.75
C PRO A 443 2.84 20.53 -70.89
N PRO A 444 2.61 19.78 -71.98
CA PRO A 444 3.54 19.71 -73.10
C PRO A 444 3.69 21.07 -73.80
N HIS A 445 4.89 21.35 -74.31
CA HIS A 445 5.24 22.64 -74.90
C HIS A 445 4.64 22.88 -76.30
N THR A 446 3.81 21.98 -76.82
CA THR A 446 3.22 22.08 -78.16
C THR A 446 1.86 21.39 -78.19
N ASP A 447 0.87 22.02 -78.85
CA ASP A 447 -0.55 21.59 -78.92
C ASP A 447 -0.79 20.20 -79.55
N SER A 448 0.26 19.50 -79.97
CA SER A 448 0.21 18.21 -80.67
C SER A 448 0.58 17.00 -79.80
N GLN A 449 0.81 17.15 -78.49
CA GLN A 449 0.96 16.04 -77.56
C GLN A 449 -0.07 16.11 -76.43
N THR A 450 -0.73 14.98 -76.12
CA THR A 450 -1.79 14.87 -75.12
C THR A 450 -1.33 14.36 -73.76
N ASP A 451 -0.07 13.95 -73.63
CA ASP A 451 0.48 13.35 -72.41
C ASP A 451 1.39 14.34 -71.67
N ALA A 452 1.30 14.37 -70.34
CA ALA A 452 2.08 15.27 -69.51
C ALA A 452 3.57 14.86 -69.47
N ILE A 453 4.47 15.84 -69.55
CA ILE A 453 5.93 15.61 -69.51
C ILE A 453 6.37 15.54 -68.05
N VAL A 454 7.03 14.42 -67.69
CA VAL A 454 7.59 14.21 -66.35
C VAL A 454 8.90 14.98 -66.19
N ASN A 455 8.92 15.99 -65.31
CA ASN A 455 10.13 16.74 -64.98
C ASN A 455 10.63 16.36 -63.57
N GLN A 456 11.83 15.78 -63.49
CA GLN A 456 12.44 15.29 -62.25
C GLN A 456 13.03 16.45 -61.45
N LYS A 457 12.37 16.83 -60.35
CA LYS A 457 12.86 17.88 -59.46
C LYS A 457 13.41 17.30 -58.17
N LEU A 458 14.69 17.56 -57.91
CA LEU A 458 15.35 17.21 -56.65
C LEU A 458 14.87 18.17 -55.55
N ILE A 459 14.18 17.64 -54.54
CA ILE A 459 13.69 18.44 -53.41
C ILE A 459 14.50 18.06 -52.18
N ASN A 460 15.39 18.98 -51.76
CA ASN A 460 16.09 18.85 -50.48
C ASN A 460 15.13 19.18 -49.33
N ALA A 461 15.26 18.47 -48.22
CA ALA A 461 14.44 18.70 -47.02
C ALA A 461 14.69 20.11 -46.43
N ARG A 462 13.81 21.07 -46.76
CA ARG A 462 13.91 22.50 -46.39
C ARG A 462 13.73 22.82 -44.88
N TYR A 463 13.49 21.83 -44.03
CA TYR A 463 13.13 22.04 -42.62
C TYR A 463 14.03 21.30 -41.62
N CYS A 464 15.17 20.75 -42.06
CA CYS A 464 16.07 19.98 -41.20
C CYS A 464 16.71 20.77 -40.05
N GLU A 465 16.81 22.09 -40.16
CA GLU A 465 17.31 22.97 -39.08
C GLU A 465 16.29 23.19 -37.95
N ARG A 466 15.02 22.79 -38.14
CA ARG A 466 13.92 23.06 -37.19
C ARG A 466 13.53 21.86 -36.31
N PHE A 467 14.16 20.71 -36.51
CA PHE A 467 13.86 19.49 -35.76
C PHE A 467 15.11 18.93 -35.09
N PRO A 468 15.08 18.69 -33.77
CA PRO A 468 16.21 18.14 -33.05
C PRO A 468 16.57 16.76 -33.59
N VAL A 469 17.86 16.47 -33.51
CA VAL A 469 18.47 15.30 -34.10
C VAL A 469 18.97 14.40 -32.99
N VAL A 470 18.52 13.14 -32.99
CA VAL A 470 18.96 12.14 -32.02
C VAL A 470 19.79 11.08 -32.74
N LYS A 471 20.93 10.73 -32.13
CA LYS A 471 21.77 9.62 -32.59
C LYS A 471 21.22 8.31 -32.04
N TRP A 472 20.87 7.40 -32.93
CA TRP A 472 20.30 6.11 -32.59
C TRP A 472 21.36 5.10 -32.16
N ARG A 473 20.94 3.96 -31.58
CA ARG A 473 21.85 2.89 -31.10
C ARG A 473 22.77 2.32 -32.18
N ASP A 474 22.33 2.33 -33.44
CA ASP A 474 23.07 1.85 -34.62
C ASP A 474 23.96 2.94 -35.26
N GLY A 475 24.06 4.12 -34.64
CA GLY A 475 24.84 5.25 -35.15
C GLY A 475 24.12 6.09 -36.20
N ARG A 476 22.88 5.74 -36.59
CA ARG A 476 22.07 6.55 -37.50
C ARG A 476 21.58 7.82 -36.85
N VAL A 477 21.33 8.81 -37.68
CA VAL A 477 20.91 10.15 -37.29
C VAL A 477 19.46 10.32 -37.73
N VAL A 478 18.55 10.54 -36.77
CA VAL A 478 17.11 10.70 -37.06
C VAL A 478 16.60 12.01 -36.49
N HIS A 479 15.67 12.63 -37.20
CA HIS A 479 14.93 13.77 -36.67
C HIS A 479 13.78 13.26 -35.81
N VAL A 480 13.53 13.96 -34.70
CA VAL A 480 12.49 13.60 -33.74
C VAL A 480 11.56 14.78 -33.55
N GLN A 481 10.25 14.53 -33.55
CA GLN A 481 9.25 15.53 -33.20
C GLN A 481 8.46 15.09 -31.97
N VAL A 482 8.82 15.62 -30.80
CA VAL A 482 8.10 15.35 -29.55
C VAL A 482 7.04 16.43 -29.34
N THR A 483 5.77 16.10 -29.55
CA THR A 483 4.68 17.02 -29.22
C THR A 483 4.47 17.12 -27.70
N PRO A 484 3.89 18.22 -27.19
CA PRO A 484 3.55 18.35 -25.77
C PRO A 484 2.69 17.19 -25.24
N GLU A 485 1.77 16.66 -26.06
CA GLU A 485 0.90 15.54 -25.70
C GLU A 485 1.68 14.23 -25.57
N VAL A 486 2.64 13.96 -26.47
CA VAL A 486 3.50 12.78 -26.41
C VAL A 486 4.40 12.83 -25.17
N HIS A 487 5.01 14.00 -24.90
CA HIS A 487 5.80 14.21 -23.68
C HIS A 487 4.95 13.96 -22.43
N ARG A 488 3.78 14.58 -22.33
CA ARG A 488 2.90 14.44 -21.16
C ARG A 488 2.46 12.98 -20.95
N THR A 489 2.08 12.29 -22.02
CA THR A 489 1.66 10.89 -21.94
C THR A 489 2.81 9.98 -21.53
N TYR A 490 4.02 10.23 -22.04
CA TYR A 490 5.23 9.52 -21.63
C TYR A 490 5.53 9.76 -20.15
N GLU A 491 5.60 11.02 -19.74
CA GLU A 491 5.85 11.43 -18.35
C GLU A 491 4.88 10.77 -17.37
N GLU A 492 3.57 10.79 -17.66
CA GLU A 492 2.55 10.13 -16.83
C GLU A 492 2.78 8.61 -16.74
N ARG A 493 3.09 7.93 -17.86
CA ARG A 493 3.34 6.48 -17.86
C ARG A 493 4.63 6.11 -17.14
N VAL A 494 5.66 6.91 -17.30
CA VAL A 494 6.97 6.73 -16.66
C VAL A 494 6.85 6.98 -15.16
N GLN A 495 6.12 8.00 -14.73
CA GLN A 495 5.88 8.28 -13.32
C GLN A 495 5.15 7.12 -12.63
N VAL A 496 4.17 6.49 -13.29
CA VAL A 496 3.50 5.29 -12.78
C VAL A 496 4.46 4.11 -12.66
N ALA A 497 5.37 3.92 -13.61
CA ALA A 497 6.38 2.88 -13.55
C ALA A 497 7.39 3.13 -12.42
N LEU A 498 7.88 4.37 -12.29
CA LEU A 498 8.75 4.83 -11.21
C LEU A 498 8.12 4.62 -9.84
N ASN A 499 6.87 5.02 -9.66
CA ASN A 499 6.15 4.81 -8.40
C ASN A 499 6.05 3.31 -8.06
N LYS A 500 5.84 2.43 -9.06
CA LYS A 500 5.76 0.99 -8.83
C LYS A 500 7.14 0.40 -8.46
N ILE A 501 8.22 0.86 -9.07
CA ILE A 501 9.59 0.45 -8.72
C ILE A 501 9.95 0.96 -7.31
N GLN A 502 9.63 2.20 -6.98
CA GLN A 502 9.86 2.77 -5.65
C GLN A 502 9.09 1.98 -4.58
N GLN A 503 7.81 1.69 -4.80
CA GLN A 503 7.03 0.83 -3.89
C GLN A 503 7.65 -0.55 -3.71
N ARG A 504 8.26 -1.12 -4.76
CA ARG A 504 8.96 -2.40 -4.67
C ARG A 504 10.24 -2.29 -3.85
N ILE A 505 11.02 -1.22 -4.01
CA ILE A 505 12.20 -0.92 -3.20
C ILE A 505 11.80 -0.76 -1.72
N ASP A 506 10.77 0.03 -1.45
CA ASP A 506 10.26 0.26 -0.09
C ASP A 506 9.79 -1.05 0.55
N TRP A 507 9.15 -1.93 -0.23
CA TRP A 507 8.72 -3.26 0.20
C TRP A 507 9.90 -4.20 0.51
N LEU A 508 10.98 -4.15 -0.29
CA LEU A 508 12.19 -4.92 -0.02
C LEU A 508 12.94 -4.42 1.22
N ASN A 509 12.84 -3.12 1.53
CA ASN A 509 13.45 -2.52 2.72
C ASN A 509 12.66 -2.76 4.03
N GLN A 510 11.57 -3.53 4.00
CA GLN A 510 10.72 -3.79 5.18
C GLN A 510 10.92 -5.20 5.77
N GLY A 511 10.72 -5.29 7.09
CA GLY A 511 10.61 -6.57 7.81
C GLY A 511 11.86 -7.45 7.72
N SER A 512 11.67 -8.71 7.31
CA SER A 512 12.74 -9.70 7.09
C SER A 512 13.50 -9.51 5.78
N ARG A 513 12.88 -8.88 4.78
CA ARG A 513 13.44 -8.70 3.42
C ARG A 513 14.62 -7.74 3.41
N ALA A 514 14.63 -6.79 4.34
CA ALA A 514 15.74 -5.85 4.49
C ALA A 514 17.07 -6.55 4.78
N LEU A 515 17.05 -7.67 5.54
CA LEU A 515 18.27 -8.42 5.88
C LEU A 515 18.47 -9.64 4.99
N PHE A 516 17.42 -10.42 4.73
CA PHE A 516 17.54 -11.71 4.04
C PHE A 516 17.24 -11.65 2.55
N GLY A 517 16.78 -10.50 2.05
CA GLY A 517 16.18 -10.40 0.73
C GLY A 517 14.88 -11.20 0.60
N THR A 518 14.46 -11.42 -0.63
CA THR A 518 13.28 -12.25 -0.95
C THR A 518 13.70 -13.71 -1.07
N VAL A 519 13.18 -14.57 -0.20
CA VAL A 519 13.39 -16.02 -0.27
C VAL A 519 12.48 -16.61 -1.35
N VAL A 520 13.04 -17.14 -2.43
CA VAL A 520 12.27 -17.54 -3.62
C VAL A 520 11.91 -19.03 -3.59
N GLU A 521 12.87 -19.90 -3.29
CA GLU A 521 12.75 -21.35 -3.35
C GLU A 521 11.92 -21.94 -2.20
N ASP A 522 11.43 -23.18 -2.36
CA ASP A 522 10.47 -23.82 -1.45
C ASP A 522 11.13 -24.77 -0.42
N MET A 523 12.31 -25.30 -0.73
CA MET A 523 13.04 -26.27 0.09
C MET A 523 14.46 -25.76 0.35
N ILE A 524 14.66 -25.11 1.49
CA ILE A 524 15.84 -24.25 1.70
C ILE A 524 16.59 -24.53 2.99
N TYR A 525 17.90 -24.28 2.97
CA TYR A 525 18.74 -24.19 4.15
C TYR A 525 19.11 -22.74 4.44
N ILE A 526 19.10 -22.35 5.71
CA ILE A 526 19.65 -21.06 6.16
C ILE A 526 20.86 -21.34 7.05
N LEU A 527 22.02 -20.88 6.62
CA LEU A 527 23.30 -20.96 7.33
C LEU A 527 23.53 -19.64 8.06
N ILE A 528 23.74 -19.70 9.37
CA ILE A 528 23.87 -18.54 10.25
C ILE A 528 25.27 -18.57 10.88
N ASP A 529 26.04 -17.52 10.62
CA ASP A 529 27.32 -17.33 11.28
C ASP A 529 27.12 -17.05 12.78
N THR A 530 27.84 -17.81 13.60
CA THR A 530 27.89 -17.72 15.07
C THR A 530 29.33 -17.67 15.56
N SER A 531 30.26 -17.22 14.73
CA SER A 531 31.63 -16.91 15.10
C SER A 531 31.68 -15.78 16.14
N ALA A 532 32.83 -15.57 16.76
CA ALA A 532 32.99 -14.57 17.82
C ALA A 532 32.68 -13.12 17.35
N SER A 533 32.89 -12.79 16.07
CA SER A 533 32.59 -11.46 15.51
C SER A 533 31.10 -11.14 15.52
N MET A 534 30.24 -12.16 15.39
CA MET A 534 28.79 -12.00 15.38
C MET A 534 28.17 -11.73 16.75
N GLN A 535 28.95 -11.83 17.84
CA GLN A 535 28.44 -11.71 19.22
C GLN A 535 27.64 -10.42 19.52
N PRO A 536 28.12 -9.19 19.18
CA PRO A 536 27.34 -7.97 19.38
C PRO A 536 26.03 -7.94 18.59
N SER A 537 26.00 -8.61 17.44
CA SER A 537 24.88 -8.55 16.49
C SER A 537 23.91 -9.72 16.59
N LEU A 538 24.25 -10.76 17.37
CA LEU A 538 23.46 -11.98 17.50
C LEU A 538 22.02 -11.70 17.96
N GLY A 539 21.82 -10.73 18.85
CA GLY A 539 20.49 -10.32 19.30
C GLY A 539 19.61 -9.82 18.15
N PHE A 540 20.18 -8.98 17.29
CA PHE A 540 19.52 -8.45 16.10
C PHE A 540 19.22 -9.56 15.08
N VAL A 541 20.20 -10.44 14.81
CA VAL A 541 20.02 -11.57 13.89
C VAL A 541 18.92 -12.52 14.38
N LYS A 542 18.86 -12.84 15.68
CA LYS A 542 17.77 -13.64 16.26
C LYS A 542 16.40 -12.98 16.04
N GLN A 543 16.30 -11.67 16.29
CA GLN A 543 15.05 -10.94 16.05
C GLN A 543 14.64 -10.99 14.57
N LYS A 544 15.58 -10.78 13.65
CA LYS A 544 15.29 -10.84 12.21
C LYS A 544 14.96 -12.25 11.72
N LEU A 545 15.57 -13.29 12.28
CA LEU A 545 15.22 -14.69 12.02
C LEU A 545 13.79 -15.00 12.47
N PHE A 546 13.35 -14.47 13.62
CA PHE A 546 11.95 -14.59 14.05
C PHE A 546 10.98 -13.97 13.03
N VAL A 547 11.28 -12.75 12.57
CA VAL A 547 10.48 -12.07 11.54
C VAL A 547 10.50 -12.86 10.23
N LEU A 548 11.66 -13.40 9.82
CA LEU A 548 11.79 -14.25 8.63
C LEU A 548 10.92 -15.51 8.71
N MET A 549 10.87 -16.15 9.89
CA MET A 549 10.00 -17.31 10.14
C MET A 549 8.52 -16.96 9.92
N GLN A 550 8.09 -15.81 10.43
CA GLN A 550 6.70 -15.36 10.38
C GLN A 550 6.28 -14.76 9.04
N GLU A 551 7.20 -14.15 8.28
CA GLU A 551 6.87 -13.47 7.02
C GLU A 551 7.12 -14.32 5.78
N GLN A 552 8.18 -15.15 5.78
CA GLN A 552 8.64 -15.84 4.58
C GLN A 552 8.67 -17.37 4.76
N LEU A 553 9.26 -17.90 5.84
CA LEU A 553 9.43 -19.36 5.98
C LEU A 553 8.13 -20.12 6.19
N ARG A 554 7.14 -19.50 6.84
CA ARG A 554 5.81 -20.13 7.03
C ARG A 554 5.10 -20.49 5.72
N HIS A 555 5.51 -19.88 4.61
CA HIS A 555 4.96 -20.12 3.28
C HIS A 555 5.81 -21.08 2.43
N LYS A 556 6.90 -21.65 3.00
CA LYS A 556 7.77 -22.61 2.33
C LYS A 556 7.29 -24.04 2.56
N LYS A 557 7.78 -24.98 1.75
CA LYS A 557 7.44 -26.40 1.91
C LYS A 557 8.30 -27.04 2.98
N LYS A 558 9.61 -26.85 2.89
CA LYS A 558 10.57 -27.39 3.86
C LYS A 558 11.69 -26.41 4.14
N PHE A 559 12.18 -26.43 5.36
CA PHE A 559 13.33 -25.63 5.75
C PHE A 559 14.20 -26.34 6.77
N ASN A 560 15.45 -25.91 6.88
CA ASN A 560 16.33 -26.27 7.98
C ASN A 560 17.28 -25.11 8.26
N LEU A 561 17.78 -25.06 9.50
CA LEU A 561 18.70 -24.04 9.98
C LEU A 561 20.01 -24.71 10.36
N VAL A 562 21.13 -24.06 10.05
CA VAL A 562 22.46 -24.51 10.42
C VAL A 562 23.20 -23.31 10.99
N THR A 563 23.79 -23.47 12.15
CA THR A 563 24.72 -22.48 12.69
C THR A 563 26.12 -22.96 12.50
N PHE A 564 27.03 -22.05 12.20
CA PHE A 564 28.42 -22.39 12.06
C PHE A 564 29.33 -21.41 12.79
N ASN A 565 30.35 -21.98 13.38
CA ASN A 565 31.50 -21.29 13.93
C ASN A 565 32.74 -22.13 13.59
N SER A 566 33.56 -22.56 14.55
CA SER A 566 34.57 -23.60 14.29
C SER A 566 33.97 -24.95 13.85
N LYS A 567 32.69 -25.21 14.18
CA LYS A 567 31.93 -26.39 13.73
C LYS A 567 30.59 -25.96 13.12
N ALA A 568 30.07 -26.77 12.21
CA ALA A 568 28.71 -26.61 11.68
C ALA A 568 27.74 -27.54 12.42
N LEU A 569 26.63 -26.98 12.89
CA LEU A 569 25.58 -27.71 13.63
C LEU A 569 24.21 -27.37 13.03
N GLY A 570 23.50 -28.41 12.57
CA GLY A 570 22.13 -28.29 12.12
C GLY A 570 21.14 -28.32 13.29
N TRP A 571 20.04 -27.57 13.17
CA TRP A 571 18.89 -27.72 14.05
C TRP A 571 18.27 -29.13 13.94
N LYS A 572 18.20 -29.63 12.70
CA LYS A 572 17.77 -30.98 12.34
C LYS A 572 18.76 -31.59 11.35
N ASP A 573 18.76 -32.91 11.24
CA ASP A 573 19.66 -33.63 10.35
C ASP A 573 19.34 -33.39 8.86
N ARG A 574 18.08 -33.12 8.53
CA ARG A 574 17.55 -32.91 7.16
C ARG A 574 16.43 -31.87 7.13
N LEU A 575 16.03 -31.46 5.94
CA LEU A 575 14.88 -30.60 5.68
C LEU A 575 13.60 -31.10 6.37
N VAL A 576 12.96 -30.21 7.13
CA VAL A 576 11.71 -30.49 7.85
C VAL A 576 10.57 -29.70 7.21
N GLU A 577 9.39 -30.32 7.15
CA GLU A 577 8.18 -29.66 6.68
C GLU A 577 7.78 -28.47 7.55
N VAL A 578 7.31 -27.41 6.91
CA VAL A 578 6.86 -26.21 7.60
C VAL A 578 5.51 -26.48 8.25
N SER A 579 5.45 -26.29 9.57
CA SER A 579 4.26 -26.36 10.41
C SER A 579 4.46 -25.42 11.60
N GLU A 580 3.39 -25.04 12.28
CA GLU A 580 3.49 -24.19 13.48
C GLU A 580 4.40 -24.83 14.56
N ARG A 581 4.38 -26.17 14.69
CA ARG A 581 5.25 -26.90 15.62
C ARG A 581 6.73 -26.86 15.22
N SER A 582 7.02 -27.04 13.92
CA SER A 582 8.40 -27.00 13.43
C SER A 582 8.97 -25.58 13.48
N LEU A 583 8.18 -24.55 13.18
CA LEU A 583 8.58 -23.15 13.34
C LEU A 583 8.84 -22.79 14.82
N GLN A 584 7.98 -23.21 15.74
CA GLN A 584 8.18 -22.99 17.18
C GLN A 584 9.42 -23.72 17.69
N SER A 585 9.65 -24.97 17.28
CA SER A 585 10.85 -25.73 17.64
C SER A 585 12.12 -25.12 17.06
N ALA A 586 12.08 -24.62 15.82
CA ALA A 586 13.20 -23.89 15.22
C ALA A 586 13.48 -22.60 15.99
N TRP A 587 12.43 -21.87 16.39
CA TRP A 587 12.57 -20.65 17.18
C TRP A 587 13.22 -20.91 18.54
N SER A 588 12.77 -21.92 19.29
CA SER A 588 13.40 -22.31 20.55
C SER A 588 14.88 -22.67 20.38
N TRP A 589 15.24 -23.30 19.26
CA TRP A 589 16.64 -23.58 18.94
C TRP A 589 17.43 -22.30 18.64
N VAL A 590 16.87 -21.38 17.84
CA VAL A 590 17.47 -20.07 17.55
C VAL A 590 17.70 -19.24 18.82
N GLN A 591 16.78 -19.29 19.79
CA GLN A 591 16.92 -18.58 21.06
C GLN A 591 18.16 -19.04 21.85
N ASN A 592 18.52 -20.32 21.76
CA ASN A 592 19.65 -20.92 22.49
C ASN A 592 21.01 -20.76 21.79
N LEU A 593 21.07 -20.09 20.63
CA LEU A 593 22.33 -19.87 19.93
C LEU A 593 23.27 -18.97 20.73
N SER A 594 24.56 -19.30 20.70
CA SER A 594 25.64 -18.51 21.30
C SER A 594 26.78 -18.37 20.31
N CYS A 595 27.45 -17.22 20.34
CA CYS A 595 28.58 -16.94 19.47
C CYS A 595 29.90 -17.30 20.15
N TRP A 596 30.79 -18.02 19.45
CA TRP A 596 32.15 -18.32 19.90
C TRP A 596 32.95 -18.93 18.75
N GLY A 597 34.29 -18.89 18.82
CA GLY A 597 35.15 -19.59 17.87
C GLY A 597 35.35 -18.86 16.54
N THR A 598 35.79 -19.62 15.54
CA THR A 598 36.20 -19.18 14.18
C THR A 598 35.06 -19.34 13.15
N THR A 599 35.32 -19.23 11.85
CA THR A 599 34.30 -19.14 10.78
C THR A 599 34.43 -20.25 9.74
N ASN A 600 34.02 -21.47 10.08
CA ASN A 600 34.06 -22.66 9.22
C ASN A 600 32.90 -22.70 8.20
N THR A 601 32.97 -21.79 7.23
CA THR A 601 31.94 -21.62 6.19
C THR A 601 31.80 -22.86 5.30
N TYR A 602 32.90 -23.50 4.92
CA TYR A 602 32.87 -24.68 4.04
C TYR A 602 32.12 -25.85 4.69
N GLY A 603 32.35 -26.12 5.98
CA GLY A 603 31.66 -27.19 6.70
C GLY A 603 30.14 -26.98 6.75
N ALA A 604 29.70 -25.73 6.87
CA ALA A 604 28.27 -25.37 6.88
C ALA A 604 27.61 -25.62 5.52
N ILE A 605 28.28 -25.18 4.44
CA ILE A 605 27.81 -25.39 3.07
C ILE A 605 27.75 -26.89 2.74
N GLN A 606 28.81 -27.64 3.11
CA GLN A 606 28.86 -29.08 2.87
C GLN A 606 27.73 -29.83 3.59
N LEU A 607 27.41 -29.44 4.83
CA LEU A 607 26.31 -30.02 5.60
C LEU A 607 24.96 -29.79 4.91
N ALA A 608 24.70 -28.58 4.41
CA ALA A 608 23.47 -28.29 3.67
C ALA A 608 23.40 -28.99 2.31
N MET A 609 24.51 -29.06 1.57
CA MET A 609 24.59 -29.73 0.26
C MET A 609 24.46 -31.25 0.34
N ALA A 610 24.71 -31.84 1.51
CA ALA A 610 24.52 -33.27 1.73
C ALA A 610 23.03 -33.70 1.65
N ASP A 611 22.08 -32.79 1.86
CA ASP A 611 20.65 -33.10 1.73
C ASP A 611 20.24 -33.10 0.24
N PRO A 612 19.78 -34.24 -0.33
CA PRO A 612 19.39 -34.29 -1.74
C PRO A 612 18.12 -33.49 -2.08
N GLN A 613 17.33 -33.07 -1.10
CA GLN A 613 16.09 -32.31 -1.32
C GLN A 613 16.28 -30.80 -1.36
N VAL A 614 17.49 -30.29 -1.07
CA VAL A 614 17.76 -28.85 -1.04
C VAL A 614 17.66 -28.23 -2.43
N GLN A 615 16.93 -27.12 -2.52
CA GLN A 615 16.82 -26.32 -3.74
C GLN A 615 17.70 -25.07 -3.70
N ALA A 616 17.89 -24.47 -2.53
CA ALA A 616 18.76 -23.31 -2.36
C ALA A 616 19.29 -23.21 -0.93
N ILE A 617 20.43 -22.55 -0.79
CA ILE A 617 21.11 -22.29 0.48
C ILE A 617 21.22 -20.77 0.66
N TYR A 618 20.89 -20.26 1.84
CA TYR A 618 21.01 -18.86 2.21
C TYR A 618 22.07 -18.73 3.30
N LEU A 619 23.19 -18.08 3.00
CA LEU A 619 24.34 -17.92 3.90
C LEU A 619 24.39 -16.49 4.45
N LEU A 620 24.32 -16.34 5.77
CA LEU A 620 24.47 -15.07 6.49
C LEU A 620 25.80 -15.07 7.25
N THR A 621 26.68 -14.11 6.97
CA THR A 621 27.97 -13.94 7.67
C THR A 621 28.44 -12.48 7.69
N ASP A 622 29.23 -12.13 8.70
CA ASP A 622 29.84 -10.80 8.87
C ASP A 622 31.35 -10.78 8.52
N GLY A 623 31.92 -11.89 8.06
CA GLY A 623 33.38 -12.02 7.98
C GLY A 623 33.92 -13.00 6.93
N ARG A 624 35.25 -13.13 6.93
CA ARG A 624 35.98 -14.05 6.04
C ARG A 624 35.83 -15.50 6.52
N PRO A 625 35.84 -16.48 5.60
CA PRO A 625 35.92 -17.89 5.97
C PRO A 625 37.32 -18.26 6.52
N ASP A 626 37.38 -19.29 7.36
CA ASP A 626 38.65 -19.87 7.85
C ASP A 626 39.50 -20.48 6.72
N GLN A 627 38.84 -20.95 5.66
CA GLN A 627 39.51 -21.58 4.52
C GLN A 627 39.75 -20.57 3.38
N PRO A 628 40.77 -20.80 2.52
CA PRO A 628 41.01 -19.92 1.37
C PRO A 628 39.75 -19.77 0.49
N PRO A 629 39.25 -18.54 0.26
CA PRO A 629 38.03 -18.27 -0.51
C PRO A 629 37.92 -19.01 -1.84
N LYS A 630 39.02 -19.04 -2.61
CA LYS A 630 39.08 -19.70 -3.92
C LYS A 630 38.90 -21.21 -3.83
N SER A 631 39.39 -21.84 -2.77
CA SER A 631 39.26 -23.28 -2.56
C SER A 631 37.81 -23.67 -2.26
N ILE A 632 37.08 -22.84 -1.49
CA ILE A 632 35.66 -23.05 -1.20
C ILE A 632 34.85 -22.99 -2.49
N ILE A 633 35.04 -21.95 -3.30
CA ILE A 633 34.31 -21.77 -4.57
C ILE A 633 34.58 -22.96 -5.51
N ALA A 634 35.84 -23.37 -5.67
CA ALA A 634 36.19 -24.50 -6.53
C ALA A 634 35.56 -25.83 -6.04
N GLN A 635 35.60 -26.09 -4.73
CA GLN A 635 35.00 -27.30 -4.15
C GLN A 635 33.48 -27.32 -4.28
N VAL A 636 32.84 -26.17 -4.08
CA VAL A 636 31.39 -26.00 -4.24
C VAL A 636 30.96 -26.18 -5.69
N GLN A 637 31.70 -25.60 -6.65
CA GLN A 637 31.42 -25.76 -8.09
C GLN A 637 31.55 -27.20 -8.58
N MET A 638 32.43 -28.00 -7.97
CA MET A 638 32.59 -29.42 -8.31
C MET A 638 31.45 -30.31 -7.77
N GLN A 639 30.60 -29.79 -6.88
CA GLN A 639 29.46 -30.52 -6.31
C GLN A 639 28.16 -30.29 -7.12
N LYS A 640 27.02 -30.70 -6.56
CA LYS A 640 25.70 -30.50 -7.18
C LYS A 640 25.44 -29.01 -7.35
N HIS A 641 24.87 -28.64 -8.51
CA HIS A 641 24.50 -27.27 -8.85
C HIS A 641 23.30 -26.79 -8.01
N ILE A 642 23.57 -26.37 -6.78
CA ILE A 642 22.60 -25.78 -5.84
C ILE A 642 22.95 -24.29 -5.69
N PRO A 643 22.02 -23.36 -5.96
CA PRO A 643 22.25 -21.94 -5.78
C PRO A 643 22.52 -21.58 -4.32
N ILE A 644 23.60 -20.84 -4.08
CA ILE A 644 23.95 -20.29 -2.77
C ILE A 644 23.72 -18.78 -2.79
N HIS A 645 22.67 -18.33 -2.11
CA HIS A 645 22.44 -16.92 -1.84
C HIS A 645 23.28 -16.49 -0.65
N THR A 646 24.07 -15.44 -0.82
CA THR A 646 24.98 -14.92 0.21
C THR A 646 24.51 -13.57 0.69
N ILE A 647 24.52 -13.39 2.00
CA ILE A 647 24.12 -12.19 2.71
C ILE A 647 25.31 -11.73 3.53
N SER A 648 25.90 -10.62 3.12
CA SER A 648 26.91 -9.93 3.89
C SER A 648 26.23 -9.03 4.93
N PHE A 649 26.59 -9.22 6.20
CA PHE A 649 25.96 -8.54 7.32
C PHE A 649 26.96 -7.65 8.06
N ASN A 650 26.75 -6.33 8.03
CA ASN A 650 27.62 -5.32 8.68
C ASN A 650 29.13 -5.51 8.39
N CYS A 651 29.48 -6.12 7.24
CA CYS A 651 30.86 -6.42 6.89
C CYS A 651 31.50 -5.23 6.15
N ASN A 652 32.51 -4.63 6.77
CA ASN A 652 33.28 -3.53 6.18
C ASN A 652 34.49 -4.03 5.37
N ASP A 653 34.66 -5.35 5.25
CA ASP A 653 35.78 -5.97 4.57
C ASP A 653 35.44 -6.29 3.11
N SER A 654 36.01 -5.50 2.19
CA SER A 654 35.77 -5.64 0.75
C SER A 654 36.15 -7.03 0.24
N ASP A 655 37.23 -7.66 0.70
CA ASP A 655 37.62 -9.00 0.22
C ASP A 655 36.60 -10.06 0.64
N ALA A 656 36.03 -9.94 1.84
CA ALA A 656 34.96 -10.83 2.31
C ALA A 656 33.70 -10.65 1.45
N ASN A 657 33.35 -9.40 1.14
CA ASN A 657 32.22 -9.08 0.26
C ASN A 657 32.42 -9.63 -1.16
N TYR A 658 33.60 -9.47 -1.75
CA TYR A 658 33.93 -10.04 -3.06
C TYR A 658 33.94 -11.57 -3.06
N PHE A 659 34.38 -12.21 -1.97
CA PHE A 659 34.25 -13.65 -1.81
C PHE A 659 32.78 -14.10 -1.83
N LEU A 660 31.93 -13.46 -1.03
CA LEU A 660 30.49 -13.80 -0.96
C LEU A 660 29.79 -13.55 -2.28
N TYR A 661 30.13 -12.46 -2.97
CA TYR A 661 29.66 -12.17 -4.32
C TYR A 661 30.09 -13.27 -5.30
N GLY A 662 31.38 -13.60 -5.33
CA GLY A 662 31.92 -14.63 -6.21
C GLY A 662 31.34 -16.03 -5.94
N LEU A 663 31.04 -16.35 -4.67
CA LEU A 663 30.38 -17.61 -4.30
C LEU A 663 28.93 -17.66 -4.80
N ALA A 664 28.18 -16.57 -4.67
CA ALA A 664 26.83 -16.49 -5.21
C ALA A 664 26.83 -16.57 -6.75
N GLU A 665 27.73 -15.86 -7.42
CA GLU A 665 27.87 -15.89 -8.88
C GLU A 665 28.24 -17.29 -9.38
N ALA A 666 29.23 -17.92 -8.75
CA ALA A 666 29.70 -19.25 -9.09
C ALA A 666 28.64 -20.35 -9.00
N THR A 667 27.61 -20.16 -8.17
CA THR A 667 26.55 -21.15 -7.91
C THR A 667 25.21 -20.77 -8.55
N GLY A 668 25.12 -19.62 -9.22
CA GLY A 668 23.86 -19.08 -9.72
C GLY A 668 22.90 -18.60 -8.61
N GLY A 669 23.44 -18.30 -7.43
CA GLY A 669 22.73 -17.74 -6.29
C GLY A 669 22.49 -16.24 -6.39
N ARG A 670 22.37 -15.56 -5.24
CA ARG A 670 22.16 -14.10 -5.17
C ARG A 670 22.96 -13.46 -4.06
N TYR A 671 23.60 -12.33 -4.35
CA TYR A 671 24.32 -11.53 -3.36
C TYR A 671 23.44 -10.41 -2.79
N HIS A 672 23.42 -10.31 -1.46
CA HIS A 672 22.77 -9.25 -0.72
C HIS A 672 23.71 -8.67 0.32
N TYR A 673 23.65 -7.35 0.49
CA TYR A 673 24.44 -6.62 1.46
C TYR A 673 23.51 -5.86 2.39
N PHE A 674 23.72 -6.02 3.70
CA PHE A 674 23.01 -5.29 4.73
C PHE A 674 24.01 -4.61 5.66
N SER A 675 23.82 -3.30 5.87
CA SER A 675 24.58 -2.52 6.85
C SER A 675 23.66 -1.55 7.59
N GLU A 676 23.79 -1.50 8.91
CA GLU A 676 23.12 -0.50 9.75
C GLU A 676 23.66 0.93 9.52
N ALA A 677 24.92 1.06 9.09
CA ALA A 677 25.58 2.34 8.82
C ALA A 677 25.49 2.77 7.35
N GLY A 678 24.83 1.96 6.49
CA GLY A 678 24.77 2.15 5.04
C GLY A 678 25.93 1.45 4.28
N PRO A 679 25.83 1.37 2.94
CA PRO A 679 26.80 0.67 2.11
C PRO A 679 28.15 1.42 2.03
N PRO A 680 29.31 0.76 2.30
CA PRO A 680 30.63 1.32 2.01
C PRO A 680 30.83 1.55 0.50
N VAL A 681 31.73 2.47 0.16
CA VAL A 681 31.95 2.97 -1.21
C VAL A 681 32.57 1.91 -2.15
N ASP A 682 33.27 0.92 -1.60
CA ASP A 682 34.02 -0.10 -2.36
C ASP A 682 33.51 -1.52 -2.08
N GLN A 683 32.27 -1.79 -2.50
CA GLN A 683 31.63 -3.10 -2.38
C GLN A 683 30.81 -3.45 -3.63
N PRO A 684 30.63 -4.75 -3.94
CA PRO A 684 29.80 -5.17 -5.07
C PRO A 684 28.30 -4.85 -4.88
N ASP A 685 27.63 -4.54 -5.97
CA ASP A 685 26.20 -4.22 -6.00
C ASP A 685 25.33 -5.42 -5.56
N SER A 686 24.33 -5.18 -4.71
CA SER A 686 23.29 -6.14 -4.35
C SER A 686 22.32 -6.38 -5.51
N TRP A 687 22.07 -7.64 -5.85
CA TRP A 687 21.22 -7.99 -6.99
C TRP A 687 19.71 -7.83 -6.76
N GLU A 688 19.25 -7.59 -5.53
CA GLU A 688 17.84 -7.33 -5.26
C GLU A 688 17.52 -5.83 -5.30
N LEU A 689 18.30 -5.01 -4.61
CA LEU A 689 18.01 -3.58 -4.47
C LEU A 689 18.66 -2.74 -5.58
N ASP A 690 19.93 -2.99 -5.90
CA ASP A 690 20.70 -2.09 -6.75
C ASP A 690 20.30 -2.20 -8.22
N ILE A 691 19.82 -3.37 -8.66
CA ILE A 691 19.22 -3.52 -9.99
C ILE A 691 17.98 -2.62 -10.13
N LEU A 692 17.15 -2.52 -9.09
CA LEU A 692 15.98 -1.63 -9.10
C LEU A 692 16.37 -0.16 -9.01
N ILE A 693 17.39 0.19 -8.20
CA ILE A 693 17.91 1.56 -8.08
C ILE A 693 18.57 2.02 -9.39
N LYS A 694 19.37 1.16 -10.03
CA LYS A 694 19.99 1.43 -11.33
C LYS A 694 18.94 1.63 -12.43
N ASN A 695 17.90 0.79 -12.44
CA ASN A 695 16.77 1.04 -13.33
C ASN A 695 16.18 2.43 -13.01
N LEU A 696 15.82 2.69 -11.74
CA LEU A 696 15.21 3.96 -11.32
C LEU A 696 16.06 5.20 -11.71
N SER A 697 17.38 5.12 -11.69
CA SER A 697 18.26 6.20 -12.15
C SER A 697 18.26 6.35 -13.68
N GLU A 698 18.33 5.24 -14.44
CA GLU A 698 18.17 5.22 -15.90
C GLU A 698 16.82 5.86 -16.31
N TYR A 699 15.73 5.54 -15.61
CA TYR A 699 14.41 6.14 -15.81
C TYR A 699 14.43 7.68 -15.67
N ARG A 700 15.09 8.19 -14.61
CA ARG A 700 15.17 9.65 -14.37
C ARG A 700 16.00 10.35 -15.44
N GLN A 701 17.06 9.68 -15.93
CA GLN A 701 17.90 10.19 -17.00
C GLN A 701 17.13 10.24 -18.34
N ASP A 702 16.37 9.20 -18.67
CA ASP A 702 15.55 9.12 -19.89
C ASP A 702 14.48 10.23 -19.93
N ILE A 703 13.82 10.53 -18.79
CA ILE A 703 12.90 11.69 -18.69
C ILE A 703 13.64 12.99 -19.00
N GLY A 704 14.83 13.18 -18.41
CA GLY A 704 15.65 14.37 -18.63
C GLY A 704 16.00 14.55 -20.11
N MET A 705 16.38 13.48 -20.81
CA MET A 705 16.69 13.54 -22.24
C MET A 705 15.47 13.91 -23.09
N ILE A 706 14.28 13.34 -22.82
CA ILE A 706 13.06 13.70 -23.57
C ILE A 706 12.64 15.15 -23.28
N TRP A 707 12.86 15.64 -22.07
CA TRP A 707 12.63 17.04 -21.71
C TRP A 707 13.56 17.99 -22.48
N THR A 708 14.85 17.65 -22.61
CA THR A 708 15.80 18.42 -23.44
C THR A 708 15.38 18.44 -24.92
N VAL A 709 15.02 17.28 -25.50
CA VAL A 709 14.56 17.19 -26.89
C VAL A 709 13.31 18.03 -27.15
N LYS A 710 12.40 18.14 -26.16
CA LYS A 710 11.23 19.02 -26.25
C LYS A 710 11.63 20.50 -26.24
N HIS A 711 12.61 20.89 -25.42
CA HIS A 711 13.04 22.28 -25.30
C HIS A 711 13.85 22.76 -26.51
N ASP A 712 14.59 21.87 -27.18
CA ASP A 712 15.28 22.20 -28.44
C ASP A 712 14.32 22.42 -29.63
N ILE A 713 13.00 22.18 -29.45
CA ILE A 713 11.93 22.42 -30.45
C ILE A 713 11.26 23.80 -30.26
N LEU A 714 11.40 24.42 -29.08
CA LEU A 714 10.84 25.73 -28.73
C LEU A 714 11.87 26.85 -28.89
#